data_AF-A0A8H3BG15-F1
#
_entry.id   AF-A0A8H3BG15-F1
#
_cell.length_a   1.000
_cell.length_b   1.000
_cell.length_c   1.000
_cell.angle_alpha   90.00
_cell.angle_beta   90.00
_cell.angle_gamma   90.00
#
_symmetry.space_group_name_H-M   'P 1'
#
loop_
_entity.id
_entity.type
_entity.pdbx_description
1 polymer ?
#
loop_
_entity_poly.entity_id
_entity_poly.type
_entity_poly.pdbx_seq_one_letter_code
_entity_poly.pdbx_strand_id
1 'polypeptide(L)'
;MAQGPGQSSHQASYPPNLFSQGQLRDPGLETLMQRQSPAPTLPTDRIVAHQTPSESRDAAQTFSRNDGDGVPPFPSTSGQSGNGEAYATPKEDETSETSDSDTEMADARSNFDEISNLDRDAIDKRVRNQDPVPNDVLRSITNLFRLLDLVDEHGSGGIVEKVVIDQISLHRVLNIVQPGSYDSVSKINFKALDNLAIKPTGVYGNRSEIVKFLRQAQYLDENSAALLSRVNGPGDSNTNLRSGLYLVLDPNHKSLGPAKHGYIVYWPEDTTWDDQAASSSVRRNRVTFMRYLTKLADQIIALVSPTQAEAFIWDTSAHNKDLPEDQQDNDDDSRLFSFEVSKSLEQEEDAVGSPGFTVSVEPRLLPRDKASSRVRLVPGEQKMALLTVTYEREQPLEKPFEENINALNLRRMIGSTECPLQLGDLKPIDLDILVSNGLRESHRGIFEAHERRLRNLNDDRVASKRDDDRFIEDRITQDKPKIRDEIHNAVRVIYARTYPSLGFGYDMGHGPEVSAELHGRYSGLGKLEGEILKKHKLDHVQDKQYQVLKSQWLLIEECLDNNPNLSRNEQDELVNDVLNGTTSHVDNKSTSSDQPTGGGIGGLFASGVSTVRGLLGRGNNHQDTGPKLQSSSRTTASRQLPDPDFVAHIHSADNLRPALTELLQKIQRRLGQNLEAIERKVLDDQMARVIPVERHRQSTSASGVRDVVYNQGKEQSFQRLMVELKREMLSNAPKIRHVNWVRKVERPGFGYGYQTSGPQFRWSGTETSLRPAQNRFSIYPLELTEQDSHLCRSDESHVPQPKLETRHRFEFTLPKGLSVGFIQLIRDKCLVITSDAVRTRIYVEDNVTLDHSINTTHGKVSLNHDSLGGPKCKFALDQGTRILAIVHGQKEDLKLSIYIFDELFTNLRSRGSPIPLKNWYNQPVDISSICFVSGLEEVCLIETSGRVRVFSLVTQQFRNASLQIDRPIIDAFSAPDGSCLLVAVADERTPTLHQLLAFHWASFGTNKKGISSALLPLCDGYRATTRLEGRGRVHVVSFSGDTRAVTSTVLQITQKATEFSFRSDREQSRKSATETVNNSLMDCHLEVWTRFPVVPAVARNTLAAINRRPRQLIFVSPIALDGVGEYFARMISTFEMTTQKPMGGSLAAIEVKSTNSNEISGYPSNQASEFKLGSFIVELLCLIPLQ
;
A
#
# COMPACT_ATOMS: atom_id res chain seq x y z
N MET A 1 29.91 -40.89 47.30
CA MET A 1 31.15 -41.69 47.49
C MET A 1 32.09 -41.40 46.32
N ALA A 2 33.41 -41.55 46.53
CA ALA A 2 34.56 -41.64 45.61
C ALA A 2 34.44 -41.23 44.10
N GLN A 3 35.44 -40.64 43.43
CA GLN A 3 36.77 -40.08 43.79
C GLN A 3 37.26 -39.21 42.59
N GLY A 4 38.36 -38.44 42.75
CA GLY A 4 39.05 -37.74 41.62
C GLY A 4 39.99 -38.67 40.83
N PRO A 5 40.93 -38.18 39.97
CA PRO A 5 41.43 -36.79 39.78
C PRO A 5 41.29 -36.26 38.31
N GLY A 6 41.77 -35.08 37.88
CA GLY A 6 42.33 -33.90 38.57
C GLY A 6 43.28 -33.04 37.69
N GLN A 7 43.57 -31.79 38.13
CA GLN A 7 44.61 -30.85 37.64
C GLN A 7 44.47 -30.26 36.20
N SER A 8 44.94 -29.04 35.86
CA SER A 8 45.49 -27.86 36.59
C SER A 8 45.57 -26.67 35.59
N SER A 9 44.85 -25.54 35.73
CA SER A 9 45.05 -24.34 36.59
C SER A 9 45.91 -23.20 35.96
N HIS A 10 45.82 -21.99 36.53
CA HIS A 10 46.43 -20.68 36.13
C HIS A 10 45.69 -19.92 35.00
N GLN A 11 45.04 -18.76 35.16
CA GLN A 11 44.94 -17.71 36.21
C GLN A 11 45.91 -16.50 36.10
N ALA A 12 45.41 -15.44 35.43
CA ALA A 12 45.58 -13.99 35.62
C ALA A 12 46.93 -13.32 36.00
N SER A 13 47.35 -12.29 35.23
CA SER A 13 47.85 -10.99 35.75
C SER A 13 48.04 -9.90 34.67
N TYR A 14 48.00 -8.62 35.09
CA TYR A 14 48.44 -7.39 34.39
C TYR A 14 50.00 -7.31 34.32
N PRO A 15 50.70 -6.48 33.48
CA PRO A 15 50.83 -5.00 33.64
C PRO A 15 51.01 -4.19 32.29
N PRO A 16 51.87 -3.13 32.13
CA PRO A 16 51.47 -1.71 32.28
C PRO A 16 51.92 -0.71 31.16
N ASN A 17 51.78 0.60 31.44
CA ASN A 17 52.18 1.78 30.64
C ASN A 17 53.69 1.90 30.28
N LEU A 18 54.04 2.61 29.17
CA LEU A 18 54.72 3.95 29.14
C LEU A 18 55.16 4.39 27.71
N PHE A 19 55.13 5.71 27.43
CA PHE A 19 55.90 6.58 26.48
C PHE A 19 56.70 5.95 25.29
N SER A 20 56.72 6.55 24.08
CA SER A 20 57.45 7.82 23.79
C SER A 20 57.20 8.47 22.39
N GLN A 21 57.93 9.57 22.13
CA GLN A 21 58.15 10.42 20.91
C GLN A 21 58.00 9.76 19.50
N GLY A 22 57.75 10.47 18.38
CA GLY A 22 57.60 11.93 18.12
C GLY A 22 57.58 12.25 16.59
N GLN A 23 57.57 13.55 16.20
CA GLN A 23 57.98 14.23 14.93
C GLN A 23 58.07 13.45 13.56
N LEU A 24 57.83 14.00 12.35
CA LEU A 24 57.37 15.29 11.80
C LEU A 24 57.11 15.12 10.26
N ARG A 25 56.27 16.00 9.66
CA ARG A 25 56.27 16.43 8.22
C ARG A 25 56.06 15.42 7.06
N ASP A 26 54.90 15.60 6.40
CA ASP A 26 54.67 15.90 4.96
C ASP A 26 55.85 16.45 4.10
N PRO A 27 55.76 16.51 2.74
CA PRO A 27 54.70 16.03 1.80
C PRO A 27 55.26 15.31 0.52
N GLY A 28 54.41 15.04 -0.48
CA GLY A 28 54.85 14.82 -1.88
C GLY A 28 53.72 14.38 -2.84
N LEU A 29 53.60 15.03 -4.01
CA LEU A 29 52.58 14.74 -5.05
C LEU A 29 53.22 14.63 -6.46
N GLU A 30 52.64 13.78 -7.31
CA GLU A 30 52.84 13.71 -8.79
C GLU A 30 54.26 13.29 -9.30
N THR A 31 54.50 12.77 -10.53
CA THR A 31 53.69 12.73 -11.78
C THR A 31 54.03 11.53 -12.71
N LEU A 32 53.03 11.01 -13.45
CA LEU A 32 53.00 10.48 -14.85
C LEU A 32 53.91 9.32 -15.43
N MET A 33 53.20 8.34 -16.03
CA MET A 33 53.44 7.53 -17.27
C MET A 33 54.48 6.37 -17.40
N GLN A 34 53.94 5.14 -17.54
CA GLN A 34 54.25 4.08 -18.54
C GLN A 34 53.39 2.81 -18.23
N ARG A 35 53.00 1.87 -19.12
CA ARG A 35 52.89 1.83 -20.60
C ARG A 35 51.99 0.61 -21.00
N GLN A 36 51.09 0.78 -21.99
CA GLN A 36 50.46 -0.25 -22.87
C GLN A 36 49.66 -1.46 -22.29
N SER A 37 48.54 -1.76 -22.97
CA SER A 37 47.60 -2.88 -22.71
C SER A 37 47.98 -4.19 -23.41
N PRO A 38 47.25 -5.32 -23.21
CA PRO A 38 46.06 -5.57 -24.05
C PRO A 38 44.85 -6.24 -23.34
N ALA A 39 43.66 -6.04 -23.95
CA ALA A 39 42.48 -6.92 -23.83
C ALA A 39 42.31 -7.69 -25.17
N PRO A 40 41.46 -8.74 -25.27
CA PRO A 40 40.00 -8.58 -25.44
C PRO A 40 39.21 -9.71 -24.67
N THR A 41 37.92 -10.03 -24.84
CA THR A 41 36.85 -9.62 -25.79
C THR A 41 35.45 -9.79 -25.15
N LEU A 42 34.40 -9.30 -25.80
CA LEU A 42 33.00 -9.74 -25.66
C LEU A 42 32.42 -10.06 -27.07
N PRO A 43 31.50 -11.01 -27.23
CA PRO A 43 30.79 -11.24 -28.49
C PRO A 43 29.35 -10.68 -28.49
N THR A 44 29.07 -9.82 -29.46
CA THR A 44 27.74 -9.60 -30.08
C THR A 44 27.45 -10.73 -31.11
N ASP A 45 26.35 -10.87 -31.86
CA ASP A 45 25.31 -9.92 -32.31
C ASP A 45 24.06 -10.64 -32.92
N ARG A 46 23.00 -9.85 -33.21
CA ARG A 46 22.10 -9.89 -34.42
C ARG A 46 20.57 -9.97 -34.26
N ILE A 47 19.95 -8.82 -34.57
CA ILE A 47 18.89 -8.55 -35.60
C ILE A 47 17.65 -9.48 -35.69
N VAL A 48 16.45 -8.91 -35.47
CA VAL A 48 15.37 -8.65 -36.47
C VAL A 48 14.31 -7.76 -35.81
N ALA A 49 13.60 -6.92 -36.58
CA ALA A 49 12.48 -6.09 -36.10
C ALA A 49 11.21 -6.37 -36.91
N HIS A 50 10.04 -6.22 -36.29
CA HIS A 50 8.77 -6.00 -36.99
C HIS A 50 7.85 -5.05 -36.20
N GLN A 51 6.96 -4.37 -36.93
CA GLN A 51 6.21 -3.22 -36.43
C GLN A 51 5.11 -3.57 -35.41
N THR A 52 4.79 -2.60 -34.55
CA THR A 52 3.44 -2.40 -34.02
C THR A 52 2.99 -0.96 -34.32
N PRO A 53 1.69 -0.67 -34.53
CA PRO A 53 1.23 0.65 -34.97
C PRO A 53 1.18 1.70 -33.86
N SER A 54 1.25 2.97 -34.27
CA SER A 54 1.03 4.16 -33.45
C SER A 54 -0.43 4.64 -33.51
N GLU A 55 -0.68 5.80 -32.88
CA GLU A 55 -1.93 6.59 -32.89
C GLU A 55 -3.07 6.09 -31.98
N SER A 56 -3.79 6.96 -31.25
CA SER A 56 -3.54 8.38 -30.93
C SER A 56 -4.20 8.78 -29.61
N ARG A 57 -3.67 9.81 -28.96
CA ARG A 57 -4.38 10.61 -27.93
C ARG A 57 -3.89 12.05 -28.03
N ASP A 58 -4.80 12.94 -28.43
CA ASP A 58 -4.52 14.34 -28.71
C ASP A 58 -5.66 15.22 -28.17
N ALA A 59 -5.47 16.53 -28.22
CA ALA A 59 -6.37 17.61 -27.82
C ALA A 59 -6.71 17.71 -26.31
N ALA A 60 -6.40 18.89 -25.75
CA ALA A 60 -6.89 19.36 -24.46
C ALA A 60 -7.93 20.48 -24.67
N GLN A 61 -8.86 20.60 -23.71
CA GLN A 61 -9.64 21.81 -23.36
C GLN A 61 -10.52 21.46 -22.14
N THR A 62 -11.07 22.36 -21.32
CA THR A 62 -10.72 23.72 -20.86
C THR A 62 -11.83 24.12 -19.88
N PHE A 63 -11.50 24.53 -18.66
CA PHE A 63 -12.34 25.27 -17.68
C PHE A 63 -13.82 24.84 -17.49
N SER A 64 -14.18 24.58 -16.22
CA SER A 64 -14.97 25.59 -15.46
C SER A 64 -14.98 25.32 -13.96
N ARG A 65 -15.30 26.38 -13.22
CA ARG A 65 -15.39 26.47 -11.76
C ARG A 65 -16.78 26.97 -11.41
N ASN A 66 -17.38 26.47 -10.32
CA ASN A 66 -18.35 27.24 -9.55
C ASN A 66 -18.41 26.76 -8.10
N ASP A 67 -18.61 27.72 -7.21
CA ASP A 67 -18.71 27.55 -5.77
C ASP A 67 -20.21 27.46 -5.35
N GLY A 68 -20.52 26.97 -4.14
CA GLY A 68 -21.90 26.91 -3.63
C GLY A 68 -22.02 26.45 -2.17
N ASP A 69 -22.54 27.32 -1.29
CA ASP A 69 -22.63 27.13 0.17
C ASP A 69 -23.73 26.15 0.63
N GLY A 70 -23.56 25.57 1.82
CA GLY A 70 -24.56 24.70 2.47
C GLY A 70 -24.21 24.25 3.91
N VAL A 71 -24.63 25.02 4.91
CA VAL A 71 -24.41 24.85 6.37
C VAL A 71 -25.69 25.34 7.08
N PRO A 72 -26.15 24.90 8.29
CA PRO A 72 -25.73 23.86 9.28
C PRO A 72 -26.89 22.81 9.47
N PRO A 73 -27.28 22.23 10.65
CA PRO A 73 -26.65 22.12 11.99
C PRO A 73 -26.68 20.74 12.70
N PHE A 74 -25.95 20.66 13.83
CA PHE A 74 -26.17 19.70 14.92
C PHE A 74 -27.36 20.10 15.81
N PRO A 75 -27.87 19.17 16.64
CA PRO A 75 -27.81 19.45 18.08
C PRO A 75 -27.29 18.27 18.93
N SER A 76 -27.05 18.51 20.22
CA SER A 76 -26.50 17.55 21.18
C SER A 76 -27.19 17.63 22.55
N THR A 77 -27.36 16.46 23.19
CA THR A 77 -27.86 16.24 24.57
C THR A 77 -27.42 14.83 24.99
N SER A 78 -26.58 14.61 26.01
CA SER A 78 -26.81 14.70 27.48
C SER A 78 -27.62 13.51 28.05
N GLY A 79 -27.10 12.86 29.10
CA GLY A 79 -27.61 11.57 29.63
C GLY A 79 -28.44 11.66 30.91
N GLN A 80 -28.15 10.75 31.87
CA GLN A 80 -29.03 10.17 32.91
C GLN A 80 -29.79 8.94 32.35
N SER A 81 -29.80 7.72 32.92
CA SER A 81 -29.66 7.19 34.30
C SER A 81 -30.95 7.18 35.12
N GLY A 82 -31.42 5.98 35.47
CA GLY A 82 -32.56 5.71 36.34
C GLY A 82 -32.60 4.22 36.74
N ASN A 83 -32.82 3.94 38.03
CA ASN A 83 -32.89 2.59 38.61
C ASN A 83 -34.34 2.23 39.02
N GLY A 84 -34.59 0.96 39.36
CA GLY A 84 -35.87 0.41 39.83
C GLY A 84 -36.26 -0.81 39.00
N GLU A 85 -36.07 -2.07 39.39
CA GLU A 85 -36.02 -2.76 40.71
C GLU A 85 -37.40 -3.17 41.29
N ALA A 86 -37.62 -4.50 41.30
CA ALA A 86 -38.36 -5.32 42.27
C ALA A 86 -39.90 -5.59 42.16
N TYR A 87 -40.26 -6.74 42.76
CA TYR A 87 -41.59 -7.35 43.04
C TYR A 87 -42.39 -7.92 41.85
N ALA A 88 -43.21 -8.99 42.01
CA ALA A 88 -43.16 -10.17 42.91
C ALA A 88 -44.15 -11.28 42.44
N THR A 89 -43.88 -12.53 42.81
CA THR A 89 -44.69 -13.77 42.67
C THR A 89 -45.71 -13.96 43.84
N PRO A 90 -46.47 -15.08 43.98
CA PRO A 90 -46.92 -16.17 43.06
C PRO A 90 -48.46 -16.47 43.13
N LYS A 91 -48.93 -17.52 42.43
CA LYS A 91 -49.74 -18.69 42.93
C LYS A 91 -50.12 -19.63 41.76
N GLU A 92 -50.00 -20.96 41.85
CA GLU A 92 -50.88 -21.97 42.52
C GLU A 92 -52.33 -21.94 41.97
N ASP A 93 -53.00 -23.02 41.51
CA ASP A 93 -52.68 -24.45 41.21
C ASP A 93 -53.82 -24.99 40.27
N GLU A 94 -54.01 -26.25 39.83
CA GLU A 94 -53.54 -27.58 40.27
C GLU A 94 -53.47 -28.64 39.10
N THR A 95 -54.19 -29.78 39.13
CA THR A 95 -54.04 -30.96 38.22
C THR A 95 -55.24 -31.30 37.30
N SER A 96 -54.99 -32.01 36.17
CA SER A 96 -55.48 -33.40 35.92
C SER A 96 -55.03 -33.96 34.55
N GLU A 97 -55.02 -35.29 34.38
CA GLU A 97 -54.40 -36.04 33.25
C GLU A 97 -55.36 -36.40 32.09
N THR A 98 -54.84 -36.61 30.87
CA THR A 98 -55.14 -37.80 29.99
C THR A 98 -54.39 -37.80 28.65
N SER A 99 -53.73 -38.94 28.33
CA SER A 99 -53.62 -39.62 27.01
C SER A 99 -53.15 -38.90 25.73
N ASP A 100 -51.88 -39.15 25.37
CA ASP A 100 -51.30 -39.56 24.07
C ASP A 100 -51.78 -39.06 22.68
N SER A 101 -50.78 -38.93 21.78
CA SER A 101 -50.82 -38.82 20.30
C SER A 101 -51.59 -37.63 19.68
N ASP A 102 -50.87 -36.64 19.14
CA ASP A 102 -50.41 -36.75 17.74
C ASP A 102 -49.36 -35.68 17.32
N THR A 103 -48.86 -35.85 16.09
CA THR A 103 -47.69 -35.23 15.43
C THR A 103 -47.62 -33.69 15.34
N GLU A 104 -46.38 -33.22 15.15
CA GLU A 104 -45.93 -31.91 14.66
C GLU A 104 -46.88 -31.18 13.69
N MET A 105 -47.01 -29.85 13.84
CA MET A 105 -46.93 -28.84 12.76
C MET A 105 -47.20 -27.42 13.32
N ALA A 106 -46.20 -26.86 14.02
CA ALA A 106 -46.29 -25.54 14.63
C ALA A 106 -44.96 -24.77 14.57
N ASP A 107 -44.47 -24.45 13.37
CA ASP A 107 -43.52 -23.34 13.17
C ASP A 107 -43.58 -22.77 11.74
N ALA A 108 -44.57 -21.90 11.53
CA ALA A 108 -44.75 -21.12 10.30
C ALA A 108 -45.31 -19.72 10.60
N ARG A 109 -44.88 -19.10 11.72
CA ARG A 109 -45.38 -17.81 12.23
C ARG A 109 -44.29 -16.94 12.86
N SER A 110 -43.23 -16.65 12.10
CA SER A 110 -42.18 -15.71 12.53
C SER A 110 -41.42 -15.08 11.35
N ASN A 111 -42.14 -14.48 10.38
CA ASN A 111 -41.52 -13.70 9.30
C ASN A 111 -42.47 -12.74 8.55
N PHE A 112 -43.52 -12.21 9.22
CA PHE A 112 -44.47 -11.28 8.59
C PHE A 112 -44.91 -10.07 9.44
N ASP A 113 -44.41 -9.91 10.66
CA ASP A 113 -44.82 -8.85 11.60
C ASP A 113 -43.69 -7.82 11.89
N GLU A 114 -43.02 -7.28 10.86
CA GLU A 114 -42.27 -6.01 11.03
C GLU A 114 -42.15 -5.11 9.77
N ILE A 115 -43.08 -5.19 8.82
CA ILE A 115 -43.32 -4.10 7.85
C ILE A 115 -44.80 -3.74 7.85
N SER A 116 -45.19 -2.91 8.83
CA SER A 116 -46.45 -2.16 8.79
C SER A 116 -46.15 -0.66 8.79
N ASN A 117 -46.98 0.11 8.09
CA ASN A 117 -46.85 1.56 7.84
C ASN A 117 -45.82 1.98 6.75
N LEU A 118 -46.05 1.54 5.50
CA LEU A 118 -45.73 2.31 4.28
C LEU A 118 -46.80 2.03 3.21
N ASP A 119 -47.31 3.09 2.58
CA ASP A 119 -48.35 3.19 1.53
C ASP A 119 -49.26 1.98 1.20
N ARG A 120 -50.51 2.03 1.70
CA ARG A 120 -51.63 1.23 1.14
C ARG A 120 -52.04 1.71 -0.26
N ASP A 121 -51.94 3.01 -0.54
CA ASP A 121 -52.43 3.63 -1.78
C ASP A 121 -51.55 3.36 -3.01
N ALA A 122 -50.31 2.89 -2.81
CA ALA A 122 -49.40 2.54 -3.90
C ALA A 122 -49.74 1.17 -4.53
N ILE A 123 -50.24 0.23 -3.73
CA ILE A 123 -50.55 -1.14 -4.18
C ILE A 123 -51.89 -1.16 -4.96
N ASP A 124 -52.92 -0.46 -4.47
CA ASP A 124 -54.25 -0.42 -5.11
C ASP A 124 -54.22 0.19 -6.52
N LYS A 125 -53.23 1.07 -6.80
CA LYS A 125 -52.97 1.63 -8.13
C LYS A 125 -52.26 0.66 -9.09
N ARG A 126 -51.45 -0.29 -8.59
CA ARG A 126 -50.81 -1.31 -9.44
C ARG A 126 -51.80 -2.37 -9.92
N VAL A 127 -52.81 -2.71 -9.11
CA VAL A 127 -53.85 -3.68 -9.50
C VAL A 127 -54.81 -3.12 -10.57
N ARG A 128 -55.01 -1.80 -10.61
CA ARG A 128 -55.89 -1.13 -11.61
C ARG A 128 -55.25 -0.91 -12.98
N ASN A 129 -53.93 -1.06 -13.12
CA ASN A 129 -53.20 -0.74 -14.34
C ASN A 129 -52.78 -1.99 -15.14
N GLN A 130 -53.63 -3.03 -15.15
CA GLN A 130 -53.67 -3.98 -16.27
C GLN A 130 -54.79 -3.53 -17.21
N ASP A 131 -54.42 -3.03 -18.40
CA ASP A 131 -55.41 -2.66 -19.41
C ASP A 131 -56.26 -3.88 -19.80
N PRO A 132 -57.60 -3.75 -19.83
CA PRO A 132 -58.48 -4.89 -20.09
C PRO A 132 -58.40 -5.28 -21.57
N VAL A 133 -57.70 -6.39 -21.86
CA VAL A 133 -57.66 -7.01 -23.20
C VAL A 133 -59.08 -7.16 -23.74
N PRO A 134 -59.44 -6.46 -24.83
CA PRO A 134 -60.77 -6.58 -25.43
C PRO A 134 -60.92 -7.97 -26.06
N ASN A 135 -62.06 -8.63 -25.80
CA ASN A 135 -62.51 -9.87 -26.45
C ASN A 135 -61.87 -11.22 -26.03
N ASP A 136 -61.44 -11.41 -24.78
CA ASP A 136 -61.17 -12.79 -24.29
C ASP A 136 -62.48 -13.62 -24.19
N VAL A 137 -62.57 -14.69 -24.98
CA VAL A 137 -63.71 -15.61 -25.10
C VAL A 137 -64.06 -16.32 -23.78
N LEU A 138 -63.13 -16.41 -22.82
CA LEU A 138 -63.41 -16.93 -21.47
C LEU A 138 -64.48 -16.16 -20.70
N ARG A 139 -64.79 -14.92 -21.10
CA ARG A 139 -65.85 -14.13 -20.48
C ARG A 139 -67.27 -14.57 -20.90
N SER A 140 -67.42 -15.19 -22.07
CA SER A 140 -68.70 -15.74 -22.55
C SER A 140 -68.99 -17.17 -22.10
N ILE A 141 -67.98 -17.94 -21.70
CA ILE A 141 -68.14 -19.35 -21.28
C ILE A 141 -68.20 -19.40 -19.75
N THR A 142 -69.31 -19.91 -19.19
CA THR A 142 -69.59 -19.79 -17.74
C THR A 142 -68.72 -20.71 -16.87
N ASN A 143 -68.35 -21.88 -17.39
CA ASN A 143 -67.76 -22.99 -16.60
C ASN A 143 -66.29 -23.27 -16.96
N LEU A 144 -65.69 -22.47 -17.84
CA LEU A 144 -64.30 -22.57 -18.28
C LEU A 144 -63.47 -21.47 -17.62
N PHE A 145 -62.33 -21.84 -17.04
CA PHE A 145 -61.43 -20.94 -16.31
C PHE A 145 -60.00 -21.23 -16.76
N ARG A 146 -59.21 -20.20 -17.09
CA ARG A 146 -57.76 -20.39 -17.28
C ARG A 146 -57.12 -20.54 -15.89
N LEU A 147 -56.21 -21.49 -15.72
CA LEU A 147 -55.41 -21.62 -14.50
C LEU A 147 -54.03 -21.03 -14.76
N LEU A 148 -53.39 -21.52 -15.82
CA LEU A 148 -52.06 -21.10 -16.28
C LEU A 148 -52.17 -20.59 -17.72
N ASP A 149 -51.63 -19.40 -18.00
CA ASP A 149 -51.57 -18.76 -19.32
C ASP A 149 -50.14 -18.75 -19.85
N LEU A 150 -49.95 -18.92 -21.16
CA LEU A 150 -48.67 -18.66 -21.84
C LEU A 150 -48.70 -17.21 -22.35
N VAL A 151 -47.72 -16.39 -21.96
CA VAL A 151 -47.65 -14.95 -22.30
C VAL A 151 -46.25 -14.50 -22.69
N ASP A 152 -46.18 -13.52 -23.59
CA ASP A 152 -44.95 -12.96 -24.13
C ASP A 152 -44.42 -11.80 -23.27
N GLU A 153 -43.44 -12.08 -22.39
CA GLU A 153 -42.80 -11.04 -21.60
C GLU A 153 -41.76 -10.29 -22.45
N HIS A 154 -42.00 -9.00 -22.69
CA HIS A 154 -41.15 -8.15 -23.53
C HIS A 154 -40.05 -7.49 -22.67
N GLY A 155 -38.86 -8.08 -22.64
CA GLY A 155 -37.73 -7.61 -21.85
C GLY A 155 -36.65 -6.90 -22.67
N SER A 156 -35.68 -6.28 -21.99
CA SER A 156 -34.52 -5.63 -22.63
C SER A 156 -33.52 -6.60 -23.29
N GLY A 157 -33.79 -7.91 -23.24
CA GLY A 157 -33.05 -8.96 -23.94
C GLY A 157 -33.83 -9.66 -25.07
N GLY A 158 -35.08 -9.23 -25.35
CA GLY A 158 -35.95 -9.86 -26.34
C GLY A 158 -37.35 -10.18 -25.80
N ILE A 159 -38.14 -10.90 -26.62
CA ILE A 159 -39.43 -11.46 -26.22
C ILE A 159 -39.16 -12.85 -25.62
N VAL A 160 -39.75 -13.14 -24.45
CA VAL A 160 -39.60 -14.43 -23.76
C VAL A 160 -40.97 -14.97 -23.38
N GLU A 161 -41.30 -16.16 -23.90
CA GLU A 161 -42.50 -16.91 -23.52
C GLU A 161 -42.44 -17.33 -22.03
N LYS A 162 -43.51 -17.06 -21.28
CA LYS A 162 -43.58 -17.28 -19.82
C LYS A 162 -44.93 -17.85 -19.42
N VAL A 163 -44.93 -18.86 -18.55
CA VAL A 163 -46.15 -19.39 -17.94
C VAL A 163 -46.50 -18.58 -16.70
N VAL A 164 -47.70 -18.03 -16.64
CA VAL A 164 -48.21 -17.21 -15.53
C VAL A 164 -49.56 -17.70 -15.01
N ILE A 165 -49.93 -17.34 -13.78
CA ILE A 165 -51.21 -17.70 -13.17
C ILE A 165 -52.27 -16.66 -13.57
N ASP A 166 -53.40 -17.08 -14.14
CA ASP A 166 -54.54 -16.18 -14.38
C ASP A 166 -55.27 -15.91 -13.05
N GLN A 167 -54.92 -14.80 -12.42
CA GLN A 167 -55.50 -14.36 -11.13
C GLN A 167 -57.00 -14.02 -11.25
N ILE A 168 -57.49 -13.61 -12.42
CA ILE A 168 -58.89 -13.23 -12.64
C ILE A 168 -59.76 -14.49 -12.72
N SER A 169 -59.33 -15.47 -13.53
CA SER A 169 -59.99 -16.78 -13.60
C SER A 169 -59.90 -17.55 -12.27
N LEU A 170 -58.77 -17.47 -11.57
CA LEU A 170 -58.57 -18.08 -10.24
C LEU A 170 -59.48 -17.44 -9.17
N HIS A 171 -59.54 -16.10 -9.10
CA HIS A 171 -60.49 -15.38 -8.25
C HIS A 171 -61.93 -15.80 -8.54
N ARG A 172 -62.30 -15.86 -9.83
CA ARG A 172 -63.65 -16.21 -10.30
C ARG A 172 -64.03 -17.63 -9.88
N VAL A 173 -63.20 -18.64 -10.13
CA VAL A 173 -63.55 -20.04 -9.80
C VAL A 173 -63.60 -20.29 -8.29
N LEU A 174 -62.66 -19.74 -7.52
CA LEU A 174 -62.61 -19.97 -6.08
C LEU A 174 -63.80 -19.32 -5.37
N ASN A 175 -64.17 -18.09 -5.74
CA ASN A 175 -65.36 -17.45 -5.18
C ASN A 175 -66.71 -18.00 -5.73
N ILE A 176 -66.70 -18.74 -6.85
CA ILE A 176 -67.87 -19.55 -7.30
C ILE A 176 -68.03 -20.80 -6.43
N VAL A 177 -66.93 -21.49 -6.10
CA VAL A 177 -66.95 -22.77 -5.38
C VAL A 177 -67.06 -22.59 -3.87
N GLN A 178 -66.41 -21.56 -3.31
CA GLN A 178 -66.50 -21.13 -1.91
C GLN A 178 -66.43 -19.59 -1.83
N PRO A 179 -67.55 -18.88 -1.70
CA PRO A 179 -67.56 -17.42 -1.62
C PRO A 179 -66.70 -16.87 -0.47
N GLY A 180 -65.92 -15.83 -0.74
CA GLY A 180 -65.00 -15.22 0.23
C GLY A 180 -63.74 -16.04 0.51
N SER A 181 -63.37 -16.96 -0.40
CA SER A 181 -62.17 -17.79 -0.26
C SER A 181 -60.91 -17.19 -0.88
N TYR A 182 -61.04 -16.19 -1.75
CA TYR A 182 -59.93 -15.55 -2.46
C TYR A 182 -60.14 -14.04 -2.53
N ASP A 183 -59.19 -13.28 -1.99
CA ASP A 183 -59.05 -11.84 -2.25
C ASP A 183 -57.88 -11.56 -3.22
N SER A 184 -56.76 -12.28 -3.05
CA SER A 184 -55.55 -12.19 -3.89
C SER A 184 -54.77 -13.51 -3.82
N VAL A 185 -53.75 -13.69 -4.68
CA VAL A 185 -52.85 -14.88 -4.62
C VAL A 185 -52.18 -15.04 -3.26
N SER A 186 -51.85 -13.94 -2.58
CA SER A 186 -51.27 -13.93 -1.23
C SER A 186 -52.30 -14.02 -0.09
N LYS A 187 -53.60 -13.99 -0.41
CA LYS A 187 -54.70 -13.98 0.56
C LYS A 187 -55.82 -14.92 0.10
N ILE A 188 -55.53 -16.22 0.16
CA ILE A 188 -56.46 -17.32 -0.12
C ILE A 188 -56.76 -18.05 1.20
N ASN A 189 -58.04 -18.28 1.50
CA ASN A 189 -58.49 -19.01 2.67
C ASN A 189 -58.49 -20.52 2.40
N PHE A 190 -57.29 -21.11 2.32
CA PHE A 190 -57.12 -22.56 2.12
C PHE A 190 -57.87 -23.40 3.15
N LYS A 191 -57.97 -22.94 4.41
CA LYS A 191 -58.73 -23.62 5.48
C LYS A 191 -60.24 -23.67 5.20
N ALA A 192 -60.81 -22.67 4.50
CA ALA A 192 -62.20 -22.75 4.03
C ALA A 192 -62.33 -23.72 2.84
N LEU A 193 -61.40 -23.67 1.89
CA LEU A 193 -61.39 -24.53 0.69
C LEU A 193 -61.18 -26.01 1.02
N ASP A 194 -60.41 -26.36 2.06
CA ASP A 194 -60.15 -27.74 2.49
C ASP A 194 -61.37 -28.47 3.08
N ASN A 195 -62.50 -27.79 3.28
CA ASN A 195 -63.80 -28.42 3.60
C ASN A 195 -64.54 -28.91 2.34
N LEU A 196 -64.03 -28.58 1.16
CA LEU A 196 -64.53 -29.02 -0.14
C LEU A 196 -63.50 -29.96 -0.79
N ALA A 197 -64.01 -30.83 -1.67
CA ALA A 197 -63.18 -31.75 -2.43
C ALA A 197 -63.21 -31.40 -3.93
N ILE A 198 -62.17 -31.81 -4.65
CA ILE A 198 -62.11 -31.76 -6.11
C ILE A 198 -61.72 -33.14 -6.67
N LYS A 199 -62.34 -33.52 -7.79
CA LYS A 199 -61.96 -34.69 -8.59
C LYS A 199 -61.46 -34.24 -9.97
N PRO A 200 -60.15 -33.97 -10.12
CA PRO A 200 -59.56 -33.52 -11.36
C PRO A 200 -59.27 -34.70 -12.30
N THR A 201 -59.74 -34.62 -13.53
CA THR A 201 -59.32 -35.54 -14.62
C THR A 201 -58.55 -34.75 -15.66
N GLY A 202 -57.34 -35.17 -16.00
CA GLY A 202 -56.50 -34.52 -17.00
C GLY A 202 -57.02 -34.79 -18.41
N VAL A 203 -56.91 -33.83 -19.32
CA VAL A 203 -57.28 -33.97 -20.73
C VAL A 203 -56.26 -33.26 -21.61
N TYR A 204 -55.82 -33.92 -22.69
CA TYR A 204 -55.00 -33.30 -23.74
C TYR A 204 -55.29 -33.93 -25.11
N GLY A 205 -54.86 -33.25 -26.18
CA GLY A 205 -55.07 -33.67 -27.57
C GLY A 205 -55.27 -32.46 -28.49
N ASN A 206 -55.82 -32.69 -29.69
CA ASN A 206 -56.12 -31.60 -30.63
C ASN A 206 -57.31 -30.75 -30.15
N ARG A 207 -57.28 -29.43 -30.38
CA ARG A 207 -58.34 -28.48 -29.98
C ARG A 207 -59.74 -28.91 -30.42
N SER A 208 -59.87 -29.42 -31.64
CA SER A 208 -61.12 -29.95 -32.21
C SER A 208 -61.69 -31.13 -31.43
N GLU A 209 -60.84 -32.10 -31.08
CA GLU A 209 -61.23 -33.28 -30.30
C GLU A 209 -61.52 -32.91 -28.83
N ILE A 210 -60.79 -31.95 -28.24
CA ILE A 210 -61.08 -31.39 -26.91
C ILE A 210 -62.49 -30.79 -26.86
N VAL A 211 -62.86 -29.91 -27.82
CA VAL A 211 -64.19 -29.28 -27.86
C VAL A 211 -65.30 -30.33 -28.08
N LYS A 212 -65.05 -31.30 -28.98
CA LYS A 212 -65.96 -32.42 -29.27
C LYS A 212 -66.21 -33.28 -28.02
N PHE A 213 -65.16 -33.67 -27.30
CA PHE A 213 -65.22 -34.42 -26.05
C PHE A 213 -65.99 -33.65 -24.96
N LEU A 214 -65.63 -32.39 -24.68
CA LEU A 214 -66.26 -31.60 -23.62
C LEU A 214 -67.76 -31.33 -23.89
N ARG A 215 -68.15 -31.24 -25.16
CA ARG A 215 -69.57 -31.18 -25.57
C ARG A 215 -70.26 -32.53 -25.38
N GLN A 216 -69.65 -33.64 -25.78
CA GLN A 216 -70.21 -34.99 -25.56
C GLN A 216 -70.38 -35.31 -24.07
N ALA A 217 -69.48 -34.83 -23.22
CA ALA A 217 -69.55 -34.92 -21.76
C ALA A 217 -70.55 -33.92 -21.12
N GLN A 218 -71.19 -33.04 -21.89
CA GLN A 218 -72.11 -31.99 -21.44
C GLN A 218 -71.48 -30.89 -20.55
N TYR A 219 -70.16 -30.71 -20.58
CA TYR A 219 -69.45 -29.62 -19.87
C TYR A 219 -69.45 -28.30 -20.64
N LEU A 220 -69.68 -28.33 -21.96
CA LEU A 220 -69.91 -27.17 -22.83
C LEU A 220 -71.30 -27.24 -23.46
N ASP A 221 -71.99 -26.10 -23.53
CA ASP A 221 -73.19 -25.95 -24.37
C ASP A 221 -72.82 -25.73 -25.85
N GLU A 222 -73.80 -25.85 -26.76
CA GLU A 222 -73.55 -25.71 -28.21
C GLU A 222 -73.06 -24.29 -28.59
N ASN A 223 -73.42 -23.25 -27.81
CA ASN A 223 -72.93 -21.89 -28.04
C ASN A 223 -71.43 -21.78 -27.71
N SER A 224 -71.02 -22.30 -26.55
CA SER A 224 -69.63 -22.35 -26.11
C SER A 224 -68.79 -23.24 -27.03
N ALA A 225 -69.32 -24.40 -27.43
CA ALA A 225 -68.67 -25.29 -28.39
C ALA A 225 -68.53 -24.62 -29.77
N ALA A 226 -69.55 -23.89 -30.25
CA ALA A 226 -69.46 -23.14 -31.51
C ALA A 226 -68.46 -21.97 -31.43
N LEU A 227 -68.39 -21.25 -30.30
CA LEU A 227 -67.38 -20.21 -30.07
C LEU A 227 -65.96 -20.79 -30.15
N LEU A 228 -65.69 -21.89 -29.43
CA LEU A 228 -64.39 -22.57 -29.46
C LEU A 228 -64.08 -23.29 -30.80
N SER A 229 -65.08 -23.53 -31.65
CA SER A 229 -64.89 -24.15 -32.98
C SER A 229 -64.64 -23.13 -34.10
N ARG A 230 -65.08 -21.88 -33.94
CA ARG A 230 -64.84 -20.79 -34.92
C ARG A 230 -63.37 -20.34 -34.99
N VAL A 231 -62.60 -20.68 -33.96
CA VAL A 231 -61.16 -20.48 -33.75
C VAL A 231 -60.27 -20.93 -34.93
N ASN A 232 -60.75 -21.85 -35.77
CA ASN A 232 -59.99 -22.47 -36.87
C ASN A 232 -60.15 -21.77 -38.24
N GLY A 233 -60.70 -20.55 -38.28
CA GLY A 233 -60.89 -19.77 -39.51
C GLY A 233 -59.68 -18.89 -39.86
N PRO A 234 -59.19 -18.82 -41.13
CA PRO A 234 -57.98 -18.07 -41.50
C PRO A 234 -58.04 -16.52 -41.44
N GLY A 235 -58.97 -15.92 -40.68
CA GLY A 235 -59.35 -14.51 -40.80
C GLY A 235 -59.19 -13.62 -39.57
N ASP A 236 -59.57 -14.10 -38.38
CA ASP A 236 -59.73 -13.25 -37.18
C ASP A 236 -58.86 -13.74 -36.01
N SER A 237 -57.64 -13.20 -35.89
CA SER A 237 -56.67 -13.56 -34.85
C SER A 237 -57.02 -13.11 -33.42
N ASN A 238 -58.14 -12.39 -33.23
CA ASN A 238 -58.53 -11.75 -31.97
C ASN A 238 -59.51 -12.57 -31.09
N THR A 239 -59.82 -13.83 -31.42
CA THR A 239 -60.80 -14.65 -30.66
C THR A 239 -60.29 -16.03 -30.24
N ASN A 240 -58.99 -16.30 -30.34
CA ASN A 240 -58.45 -17.63 -30.06
C ASN A 240 -58.00 -17.77 -28.59
N LEU A 241 -58.35 -18.90 -27.95
CA LEU A 241 -57.80 -19.25 -26.63
C LEU A 241 -56.30 -19.52 -26.76
N ARG A 242 -55.51 -18.82 -25.92
CA ARG A 242 -54.07 -19.01 -25.78
C ARG A 242 -53.72 -20.41 -25.27
N SER A 243 -52.52 -20.88 -25.60
CA SER A 243 -51.95 -22.09 -25.01
C SER A 243 -51.87 -21.96 -23.49
N GLY A 244 -52.19 -23.03 -22.78
CA GLY A 244 -52.27 -22.96 -21.32
C GLY A 244 -52.98 -24.14 -20.68
N LEU A 245 -53.08 -24.08 -19.35
CA LEU A 245 -53.79 -25.07 -18.55
C LEU A 245 -55.11 -24.47 -18.05
N TYR A 246 -56.22 -25.16 -18.32
CA TYR A 246 -57.58 -24.68 -18.07
C TYR A 246 -58.34 -25.66 -17.16
N LEU A 247 -59.29 -25.14 -16.38
CA LEU A 247 -60.25 -25.93 -15.62
C LEU A 247 -61.64 -25.78 -16.26
N VAL A 248 -62.26 -26.90 -16.59
CA VAL A 248 -63.68 -27.00 -16.96
C VAL A 248 -64.43 -27.58 -15.78
N LEU A 249 -65.21 -26.76 -15.08
CA LEU A 249 -65.98 -27.18 -13.90
C LEU A 249 -67.32 -27.80 -14.34
N ASP A 250 -67.82 -28.80 -13.62
CA ASP A 250 -69.15 -29.36 -13.85
C ASP A 250 -70.23 -28.25 -13.81
N PRO A 251 -71.08 -28.07 -14.86
CA PRO A 251 -72.19 -27.12 -14.82
C PRO A 251 -73.10 -27.27 -13.58
N ASN A 252 -73.24 -28.49 -13.08
CA ASN A 252 -74.07 -28.89 -11.95
C ASN A 252 -73.31 -28.91 -10.61
N HIS A 253 -72.14 -28.28 -10.52
CA HIS A 253 -71.32 -28.18 -9.29
C HIS A 253 -72.06 -27.64 -8.05
N LYS A 254 -73.23 -26.99 -8.21
CA LYS A 254 -74.07 -26.50 -7.10
C LYS A 254 -74.99 -27.57 -6.52
N SER A 255 -75.36 -28.59 -7.30
CA SER A 255 -76.16 -29.74 -6.86
C SER A 255 -75.29 -30.95 -6.49
N LEU A 256 -74.09 -31.10 -7.06
CA LEU A 256 -73.13 -32.13 -6.66
C LEU A 256 -72.37 -31.75 -5.37
N GLY A 257 -73.04 -31.91 -4.23
CA GLY A 257 -72.45 -32.12 -2.90
C GLY A 257 -71.27 -31.21 -2.49
N PRO A 258 -70.33 -31.72 -1.66
CA PRO A 258 -69.08 -31.02 -1.32
C PRO A 258 -67.93 -31.28 -2.32
N ALA A 259 -68.04 -32.35 -3.12
CA ALA A 259 -67.00 -32.77 -4.08
C ALA A 259 -67.30 -32.25 -5.48
N LYS A 260 -66.38 -31.48 -6.05
CA LYS A 260 -66.53 -30.81 -7.35
C LYS A 260 -65.78 -31.57 -8.44
N HIS A 261 -66.46 -31.88 -9.52
CA HIS A 261 -65.87 -32.55 -10.68
C HIS A 261 -65.41 -31.52 -11.71
N GLY A 262 -64.27 -31.80 -12.35
CA GLY A 262 -63.76 -30.93 -13.40
C GLY A 262 -62.61 -31.52 -14.20
N TYR A 263 -62.53 -31.10 -15.46
CA TYR A 263 -61.43 -31.46 -16.34
C TYR A 263 -60.31 -30.42 -16.28
N ILE A 264 -59.08 -30.88 -16.09
CA ILE A 264 -57.87 -30.08 -16.24
C ILE A 264 -57.38 -30.28 -17.67
N VAL A 265 -57.60 -29.29 -18.52
CA VAL A 265 -57.35 -29.36 -19.96
C VAL A 265 -56.04 -28.65 -20.28
N TYR A 266 -55.09 -29.34 -20.90
CA TYR A 266 -54.02 -28.67 -21.66
C TYR A 266 -54.59 -28.25 -23.01
N TRP A 267 -54.73 -26.93 -23.21
CA TRP A 267 -55.11 -26.36 -24.50
C TRP A 267 -53.83 -26.04 -25.28
N PRO A 268 -53.60 -26.69 -26.44
CA PRO A 268 -52.31 -26.63 -27.13
C PRO A 268 -52.14 -25.41 -28.04
N GLU A 269 -50.89 -25.19 -28.47
CA GLU A 269 -50.54 -24.39 -29.65
C GLU A 269 -50.89 -25.16 -30.94
N ASP A 270 -51.07 -24.47 -32.05
CA ASP A 270 -51.63 -25.09 -33.27
C ASP A 270 -50.77 -26.24 -33.84
N THR A 271 -49.45 -26.17 -33.67
CA THR A 271 -48.51 -27.22 -34.12
C THR A 271 -48.05 -28.18 -33.01
N THR A 272 -48.56 -28.10 -31.77
CA THR A 272 -48.07 -28.91 -30.62
C THR A 272 -47.97 -30.41 -30.89
N TRP A 273 -48.89 -30.97 -31.69
CA TRP A 273 -48.98 -32.40 -31.97
C TRP A 273 -48.52 -32.80 -33.38
N ASP A 274 -47.91 -31.88 -34.12
CA ASP A 274 -47.29 -32.11 -35.43
C ASP A 274 -45.76 -32.14 -35.26
N ASP A 275 -45.14 -33.31 -35.36
CA ASP A 275 -43.70 -33.44 -35.13
C ASP A 275 -42.84 -32.75 -36.21
N GLN A 276 -43.40 -32.45 -37.39
CA GLN A 276 -42.71 -31.73 -38.47
C GLN A 276 -42.90 -30.21 -38.37
N ALA A 277 -44.02 -29.73 -37.83
CA ALA A 277 -44.34 -28.30 -37.71
C ALA A 277 -44.13 -27.70 -36.30
N ALA A 278 -43.87 -28.50 -35.27
CA ALA A 278 -43.61 -28.02 -33.91
C ALA A 278 -42.19 -27.42 -33.76
N SER A 279 -42.12 -26.11 -33.51
CA SER A 279 -40.87 -25.40 -33.19
C SER A 279 -40.23 -25.86 -31.88
N SER A 280 -38.98 -25.45 -31.63
CA SER A 280 -38.27 -25.70 -30.36
C SER A 280 -39.04 -25.15 -29.14
N SER A 281 -39.66 -23.97 -29.26
CA SER A 281 -40.48 -23.37 -28.20
C SER A 281 -41.78 -24.13 -27.97
N VAL A 282 -42.54 -24.44 -29.03
CA VAL A 282 -43.75 -25.28 -28.97
C VAL A 282 -43.46 -26.64 -28.33
N ARG A 283 -42.35 -27.29 -28.70
CA ARG A 283 -41.88 -28.53 -28.06
C ARG A 283 -41.54 -28.29 -26.57
N ARG A 284 -40.86 -27.21 -26.19
CA ARG A 284 -40.56 -26.84 -24.77
C ARG A 284 -41.84 -26.61 -23.95
N ASN A 285 -42.85 -25.97 -24.53
CA ASN A 285 -44.14 -25.69 -23.90
C ASN A 285 -44.96 -26.97 -23.72
N ARG A 286 -45.00 -27.84 -24.73
CA ARG A 286 -45.59 -29.19 -24.67
C ARG A 286 -45.12 -29.96 -23.44
N VAL A 287 -43.81 -30.12 -23.25
CA VAL A 287 -43.27 -30.85 -22.08
C VAL A 287 -43.62 -30.15 -20.77
N THR A 288 -43.62 -28.82 -20.74
CA THR A 288 -43.90 -28.02 -19.54
C THR A 288 -45.35 -28.18 -19.08
N PHE A 289 -46.33 -28.01 -19.98
CA PHE A 289 -47.74 -28.19 -19.65
C PHE A 289 -48.11 -29.66 -19.40
N MET A 290 -47.51 -30.63 -20.11
CA MET A 290 -47.71 -32.06 -19.81
C MET A 290 -47.17 -32.47 -18.44
N ARG A 291 -46.04 -31.90 -18.00
CA ARG A 291 -45.53 -32.06 -16.62
C ARG A 291 -46.50 -31.48 -15.57
N TYR A 292 -47.15 -30.35 -15.87
CA TYR A 292 -48.14 -29.73 -14.98
C TYR A 292 -49.45 -30.54 -14.92
N LEU A 293 -49.94 -31.03 -16.07
CA LEU A 293 -51.10 -31.90 -16.17
C LEU A 293 -50.91 -33.21 -15.37
N THR A 294 -49.79 -33.90 -15.58
CA THR A 294 -49.42 -35.16 -14.88
C THR A 294 -49.09 -35.01 -13.38
N LYS A 295 -48.98 -33.76 -12.89
CA LYS A 295 -48.80 -33.44 -11.46
C LYS A 295 -50.12 -33.11 -10.76
N LEU A 296 -51.13 -32.61 -11.49
CA LEU A 296 -52.44 -32.24 -10.93
C LEU A 296 -53.51 -33.34 -11.06
N ALA A 297 -53.39 -34.26 -12.02
CA ALA A 297 -54.35 -35.35 -12.21
C ALA A 297 -53.63 -36.71 -12.28
N ASP A 298 -54.15 -37.70 -11.56
CA ASP A 298 -53.69 -39.09 -11.66
C ASP A 298 -54.37 -39.87 -12.80
N GLN A 299 -55.57 -39.45 -13.22
CA GLN A 299 -56.30 -40.03 -14.35
C GLN A 299 -56.29 -39.00 -15.49
N ILE A 300 -55.78 -39.42 -16.65
CA ILE A 300 -55.51 -38.54 -17.79
C ILE A 300 -56.12 -39.15 -19.06
N ILE A 301 -56.79 -38.31 -19.84
CA ILE A 301 -57.44 -38.64 -21.11
C ILE A 301 -56.63 -38.03 -22.26
N ALA A 302 -56.23 -38.88 -23.21
CA ALA A 302 -55.51 -38.51 -24.42
C ALA A 302 -56.47 -38.61 -25.62
N LEU A 303 -56.86 -37.47 -26.19
CA LEU A 303 -57.86 -37.38 -27.26
C LEU A 303 -57.17 -37.43 -28.64
N VAL A 304 -57.37 -38.54 -29.35
CA VAL A 304 -56.74 -38.88 -30.63
C VAL A 304 -57.74 -38.69 -31.77
N SER A 305 -57.38 -37.91 -32.78
CA SER A 305 -58.17 -37.81 -34.02
C SER A 305 -57.97 -39.05 -34.91
N PRO A 306 -58.94 -39.44 -35.77
CA PRO A 306 -58.76 -40.56 -36.70
C PRO A 306 -57.47 -40.48 -37.52
N THR A 307 -57.12 -39.28 -37.99
CA THR A 307 -55.88 -39.00 -38.73
C THR A 307 -54.60 -39.22 -37.94
N GLN A 308 -54.62 -39.06 -36.61
CA GLN A 308 -53.49 -39.42 -35.74
C GLN A 308 -53.46 -40.92 -35.46
N ALA A 309 -54.62 -41.52 -35.19
CA ALA A 309 -54.77 -42.96 -34.97
C ALA A 309 -54.26 -43.81 -36.15
N GLU A 310 -54.51 -43.35 -37.39
CA GLU A 310 -54.02 -43.98 -38.62
C GLU A 310 -52.53 -43.70 -38.91
N ALA A 311 -51.95 -42.66 -38.33
CA ALA A 311 -50.56 -42.23 -38.57
C ALA A 311 -49.55 -42.73 -37.51
N PHE A 312 -50.01 -43.27 -36.39
CA PHE A 312 -49.14 -43.77 -35.31
C PHE A 312 -48.26 -44.96 -35.74
N ILE A 313 -46.97 -44.87 -35.42
CA ILE A 313 -45.96 -45.88 -35.78
C ILE A 313 -45.69 -46.79 -34.58
N TRP A 314 -46.16 -48.04 -34.67
CA TRP A 314 -46.07 -49.02 -33.58
C TRP A 314 -44.75 -49.80 -33.51
N ASP A 315 -43.88 -49.68 -34.52
CA ASP A 315 -42.59 -50.40 -34.59
C ASP A 315 -41.44 -49.46 -35.02
N THR A 316 -40.54 -49.20 -34.07
CA THR A 316 -39.37 -48.33 -34.22
C THR A 316 -38.22 -48.95 -35.02
N SER A 317 -38.30 -50.22 -35.42
CA SER A 317 -37.21 -50.91 -36.13
C SER A 317 -37.11 -50.58 -37.63
N ALA A 318 -38.13 -49.92 -38.21
CA ALA A 318 -38.42 -50.01 -39.64
C ALA A 318 -38.58 -48.68 -40.41
N HIS A 319 -37.91 -47.59 -40.01
CA HIS A 319 -37.67 -46.43 -40.90
C HIS A 319 -36.25 -45.90 -40.70
N ASN A 320 -35.38 -46.12 -41.70
CA ASN A 320 -34.01 -45.60 -41.66
C ASN A 320 -33.40 -45.50 -43.08
N LYS A 321 -33.87 -44.50 -43.83
CA LYS A 321 -33.28 -43.92 -45.05
C LYS A 321 -34.01 -42.65 -45.47
N ASP A 322 -33.25 -41.76 -46.11
CA ASP A 322 -33.71 -40.66 -46.97
C ASP A 322 -34.59 -39.56 -46.34
N LEU A 323 -33.97 -38.63 -45.59
CA LEU A 323 -34.24 -37.18 -45.66
C LEU A 323 -32.93 -36.39 -45.34
N PRO A 324 -32.75 -35.13 -45.79
CA PRO A 324 -31.44 -34.47 -45.80
C PRO A 324 -31.00 -33.81 -44.50
N GLU A 325 -29.69 -33.72 -44.30
CA GLU A 325 -29.06 -32.75 -43.39
C GLU A 325 -29.14 -31.33 -44.02
N ASP A 326 -29.98 -30.43 -43.48
CA ASP A 326 -29.80 -28.96 -43.58
C ASP A 326 -30.85 -28.17 -42.76
N GLN A 327 -30.65 -28.11 -41.44
CA GLN A 327 -31.09 -26.98 -40.60
C GLN A 327 -30.37 -27.04 -39.25
N GLN A 328 -29.58 -26.02 -38.95
CA GLN A 328 -28.73 -25.95 -37.75
C GLN A 328 -28.90 -24.60 -37.05
N ASP A 329 -29.94 -24.49 -36.23
CA ASP A 329 -30.08 -23.38 -35.29
C ASP A 329 -29.39 -23.71 -33.96
N ASN A 330 -28.58 -22.77 -33.47
CA ASN A 330 -27.91 -22.88 -32.18
C ASN A 330 -28.78 -22.29 -31.08
N ASP A 331 -29.31 -23.13 -30.19
CA ASP A 331 -30.02 -22.69 -28.99
C ASP A 331 -29.36 -23.35 -27.75
N ASP A 332 -28.65 -22.55 -26.94
CA ASP A 332 -27.61 -23.01 -26.00
C ASP A 332 -28.14 -23.60 -24.67
N ASP A 333 -29.43 -23.95 -24.63
CA ASP A 333 -30.17 -24.41 -23.43
C ASP A 333 -30.31 -25.95 -23.37
N SER A 334 -29.85 -26.69 -24.39
CA SER A 334 -30.02 -28.14 -24.53
C SER A 334 -28.80 -28.97 -24.08
N ARG A 335 -28.35 -28.81 -22.83
CA ARG A 335 -27.26 -29.65 -22.24
C ARG A 335 -27.69 -31.08 -21.85
N LEU A 336 -28.39 -31.76 -22.75
CA LEU A 336 -28.63 -33.21 -22.67
C LEU A 336 -27.65 -33.93 -23.60
N PHE A 337 -26.41 -34.09 -23.12
CA PHE A 337 -25.46 -35.02 -23.74
C PHE A 337 -25.98 -36.45 -23.58
N SER A 338 -26.26 -37.13 -24.70
CA SER A 338 -26.56 -38.57 -24.71
C SER A 338 -25.27 -39.35 -24.47
N PHE A 339 -24.96 -39.59 -23.20
CA PHE A 339 -23.86 -40.46 -22.78
C PHE A 339 -24.35 -41.90 -22.68
N GLU A 340 -23.69 -42.85 -23.35
CA GLU A 340 -23.94 -44.27 -23.06
C GLU A 340 -23.30 -44.61 -21.71
N VAL A 341 -24.15 -44.96 -20.73
CA VAL A 341 -23.67 -45.29 -19.39
C VAL A 341 -23.31 -46.77 -19.31
N SER A 342 -22.03 -47.06 -19.43
CA SER A 342 -21.50 -48.33 -18.91
C SER A 342 -21.33 -48.21 -17.38
N LYS A 343 -21.77 -49.23 -16.64
CA LYS A 343 -21.50 -49.36 -15.20
C LYS A 343 -20.05 -49.82 -15.00
N SER A 344 -19.13 -48.90 -15.24
CA SER A 344 -17.69 -49.14 -15.36
C SER A 344 -17.00 -49.53 -14.06
N LEU A 345 -17.46 -48.99 -12.92
CA LEU A 345 -16.94 -49.33 -11.61
C LEU A 345 -18.02 -49.18 -10.54
N GLU A 346 -18.18 -50.17 -9.67
CA GLU A 346 -18.73 -49.92 -8.34
C GLU A 346 -17.57 -49.46 -7.47
N GLN A 347 -17.53 -48.17 -7.17
CA GLN A 347 -16.49 -47.59 -6.33
C GLN A 347 -17.02 -47.57 -4.88
N GLU A 348 -16.43 -48.40 -4.03
CA GLU A 348 -16.70 -48.36 -2.60
C GLU A 348 -16.08 -47.12 -1.94
N GLU A 349 -16.48 -46.84 -0.69
CA GLU A 349 -15.79 -45.82 0.10
C GLU A 349 -14.39 -46.31 0.45
N ASP A 350 -13.38 -45.68 -0.15
CA ASP A 350 -11.97 -45.94 0.12
C ASP A 350 -11.21 -44.61 0.13
N ALA A 351 -10.02 -44.60 0.72
CA ALA A 351 -9.21 -43.42 0.90
C ALA A 351 -7.73 -43.79 0.86
N VAL A 352 -7.25 -44.27 -0.28
CA VAL A 352 -5.89 -44.80 -0.44
C VAL A 352 -4.86 -43.68 -0.40
N GLY A 353 -3.92 -43.75 0.55
CA GLY A 353 -2.79 -42.83 0.65
C GLY A 353 -1.53 -43.32 -0.05
N SER A 354 -0.86 -42.43 -0.79
CA SER A 354 0.43 -42.70 -1.43
C SER A 354 1.44 -41.55 -1.19
N PRO A 355 2.74 -41.75 -1.47
CA PRO A 355 3.74 -40.70 -1.30
C PRO A 355 3.42 -39.48 -2.17
N GLY A 356 3.32 -38.31 -1.54
CA GLY A 356 3.17 -37.02 -2.20
C GLY A 356 4.50 -36.26 -2.32
N PHE A 357 4.41 -34.93 -2.36
CA PHE A 357 5.57 -34.06 -2.53
C PHE A 357 6.51 -34.03 -1.33
N THR A 358 7.74 -33.58 -1.56
CA THR A 358 8.75 -33.32 -0.52
C THR A 358 9.48 -32.00 -0.80
N VAL A 359 9.43 -31.07 0.16
CA VAL A 359 10.12 -29.77 0.08
C VAL A 359 11.25 -29.73 1.11
N SER A 360 12.49 -29.55 0.66
CA SER A 360 13.65 -29.38 1.53
C SER A 360 13.68 -27.98 2.13
N VAL A 361 13.81 -27.87 3.45
CA VAL A 361 13.87 -26.58 4.17
C VAL A 361 15.32 -26.20 4.42
N GLU A 362 15.72 -25.05 3.91
CA GLU A 362 17.08 -24.56 4.05
C GLU A 362 17.47 -24.35 5.54
N PRO A 363 18.67 -24.78 5.99
CA PRO A 363 19.08 -24.66 7.38
C PRO A 363 19.12 -23.23 7.95
N ARG A 364 19.09 -22.20 7.09
CA ARG A 364 19.03 -20.78 7.48
C ARG A 364 17.64 -20.30 7.92
N LEU A 365 16.57 -21.01 7.56
CA LEU A 365 15.19 -20.67 7.90
C LEU A 365 14.74 -21.30 9.23
N LEU A 366 15.40 -22.40 9.61
CA LEU A 366 15.15 -23.14 10.85
C LEU A 366 15.83 -22.45 12.06
N PRO A 367 15.22 -22.49 13.26
CA PRO A 367 15.88 -22.05 14.50
C PRO A 367 17.17 -22.84 14.78
N ARG A 368 18.17 -22.17 15.38
CA ARG A 368 19.44 -22.83 15.78
C ARG A 368 19.29 -23.82 16.94
N ASP A 369 18.25 -23.66 17.76
CA ASP A 369 17.90 -24.62 18.82
C ASP A 369 17.08 -25.77 18.24
N LYS A 370 17.47 -27.03 18.51
CA LYS A 370 16.73 -28.26 18.15
C LYS A 370 15.39 -28.45 18.89
N ALA A 371 14.75 -27.40 19.38
CA ALA A 371 13.48 -27.50 20.08
C ALA A 371 12.33 -27.58 19.06
N SER A 372 11.86 -28.79 18.75
CA SER A 372 10.80 -29.09 17.76
C SER A 372 9.58 -28.17 17.84
N SER A 373 9.17 -27.77 19.04
CA SER A 373 8.03 -26.88 19.28
C SER A 373 8.09 -25.52 18.57
N ARG A 374 9.27 -25.12 18.05
CA ARG A 374 9.57 -23.85 17.37
C ARG A 374 9.36 -23.85 15.86
N VAL A 375 9.09 -25.00 15.23
CA VAL A 375 8.75 -25.10 13.80
C VAL A 375 7.46 -25.88 13.66
N ARG A 376 6.52 -25.37 12.84
CA ARG A 376 5.18 -25.95 12.67
C ARG A 376 4.67 -25.70 11.25
N LEU A 377 3.66 -26.45 10.85
CA LEU A 377 2.87 -26.11 9.66
C LEU A 377 1.77 -25.10 10.03
N VAL A 378 1.46 -24.19 9.11
CA VAL A 378 0.25 -23.36 9.14
C VAL A 378 -0.73 -23.94 8.13
N PRO A 379 -1.94 -24.37 8.56
CA PRO A 379 -2.94 -24.96 7.68
C PRO A 379 -3.62 -23.91 6.81
N GLY A 380 -4.32 -24.39 5.78
CA GLY A 380 -5.21 -23.63 4.92
C GLY A 380 -5.76 -24.53 3.83
N GLU A 381 -7.00 -24.32 3.42
CA GLU A 381 -7.69 -25.25 2.50
C GLU A 381 -7.01 -25.30 1.13
N GLN A 382 -6.58 -24.14 0.60
CA GLN A 382 -6.00 -24.01 -0.74
C GLN A 382 -4.49 -23.67 -0.76
N LYS A 383 -3.93 -23.29 0.40
CA LYS A 383 -2.51 -22.96 0.61
C LYS A 383 -2.07 -23.41 2.00
N MET A 384 -0.77 -23.66 2.18
CA MET A 384 -0.17 -23.89 3.49
C MET A 384 1.16 -23.14 3.64
N ALA A 385 1.73 -23.10 4.84
CA ALA A 385 3.05 -22.53 5.08
C ALA A 385 3.85 -23.30 6.14
N LEU A 386 5.17 -23.06 6.17
CA LEU A 386 6.02 -23.37 7.30
C LEU A 386 6.12 -22.15 8.23
N LEU A 387 5.73 -22.29 9.49
CA LEU A 387 6.01 -21.32 10.54
C LEU A 387 7.33 -21.68 11.24
N THR A 388 8.23 -20.71 11.39
CA THR A 388 9.36 -20.80 12.33
C THR A 388 9.30 -19.68 13.38
N VAL A 389 9.60 -20.03 14.64
CA VAL A 389 9.48 -19.13 15.81
C VAL A 389 10.85 -18.86 16.40
N THR A 390 11.38 -17.67 16.14
CA THR A 390 12.68 -17.20 16.65
C THR A 390 12.49 -16.29 17.87
N TYR A 391 13.40 -16.40 18.85
CA TYR A 391 13.33 -15.61 20.08
C TYR A 391 14.32 -14.46 19.96
N GLU A 392 13.79 -13.24 19.87
CA GLU A 392 14.59 -12.03 19.98
C GLU A 392 14.86 -11.82 21.48
N ARG A 393 16.16 -11.84 21.85
CA ARG A 393 16.58 -11.30 23.14
C ARG A 393 16.31 -9.80 23.16
N GLU A 394 16.18 -9.26 24.35
CA GLU A 394 16.14 -7.80 24.56
C GLU A 394 17.34 -7.14 23.89
N GLN A 395 17.08 -6.07 23.12
CA GLN A 395 18.07 -5.39 22.27
C GLN A 395 17.84 -3.88 22.29
N PRO A 396 18.90 -3.06 22.22
CA PRO A 396 18.75 -1.64 21.95
C PRO A 396 18.20 -1.43 20.53
N LEU A 397 17.09 -0.71 20.43
CA LEU A 397 16.46 -0.26 19.21
C LEU A 397 16.69 1.25 19.09
N GLU A 398 17.52 1.63 18.13
CA GLU A 398 17.69 3.02 17.71
C GLU A 398 16.66 3.37 16.64
N LYS A 399 15.88 4.43 16.89
CA LYS A 399 14.92 4.98 15.92
C LYS A 399 15.29 6.42 15.58
N PRO A 400 15.62 6.76 14.32
CA PRO A 400 15.82 8.15 13.93
C PRO A 400 14.50 8.92 14.00
N PHE A 401 14.55 10.19 14.40
CA PHE A 401 13.42 11.10 14.40
C PHE A 401 13.78 12.46 13.81
N GLU A 402 12.79 13.12 13.20
CA GLU A 402 12.81 14.54 12.87
C GLU A 402 11.41 15.10 13.12
N GLU A 403 11.31 16.05 14.05
CA GLU A 403 10.03 16.48 14.61
C GLU A 403 9.99 18.02 14.79
N ASN A 404 8.80 18.59 14.96
CA ASN A 404 8.63 19.98 15.38
C ASN A 404 8.24 20.03 16.87
N ILE A 405 8.93 20.86 17.65
CA ILE A 405 8.75 21.00 19.10
C ILE A 405 8.62 22.48 19.49
N ASN A 406 7.72 22.81 20.41
CA ASN A 406 7.61 24.18 20.96
C ASN A 406 8.51 24.34 22.20
N ALA A 407 8.85 25.59 22.55
CA ALA A 407 9.71 25.90 23.70
C ALA A 407 9.30 25.22 25.02
N LEU A 408 8.00 25.16 25.32
CA LEU A 408 7.48 24.59 26.57
C LEU A 408 7.66 23.07 26.61
N ASN A 409 7.40 22.38 25.50
CA ASN A 409 7.64 20.95 25.37
C ASN A 409 9.14 20.62 25.33
N LEU A 410 9.98 21.47 24.71
CA LEU A 410 11.43 21.33 24.71
C LEU A 410 12.00 21.45 26.14
N ARG A 411 11.54 22.44 26.92
CA ARG A 411 11.90 22.60 28.33
C ARG A 411 11.45 21.41 29.19
N ARG A 412 10.24 20.88 28.95
CA ARG A 412 9.76 19.64 29.62
C ARG A 412 10.65 18.45 29.28
N MET A 413 11.09 18.33 28.02
CA MET A 413 11.94 17.24 27.57
C MET A 413 13.36 17.30 28.17
N ILE A 414 13.96 18.49 28.26
CA ILE A 414 15.26 18.71 28.92
C ILE A 414 15.20 18.31 30.41
N GLY A 415 14.04 18.49 31.06
CA GLY A 415 13.80 18.07 32.45
C GLY A 415 13.20 16.66 32.62
N SER A 416 13.13 15.83 31.58
CA SER A 416 12.47 14.53 31.64
C SER A 416 13.36 13.45 32.26
N THR A 417 12.86 12.78 33.30
CA THR A 417 13.50 11.59 33.90
C THR A 417 13.10 10.27 33.22
N GLU A 418 11.96 10.24 32.52
CA GLU A 418 11.44 9.04 31.83
C GLU A 418 12.11 8.82 30.47
N CYS A 419 12.47 9.90 29.79
CA CYS A 419 13.20 9.89 28.53
C CYS A 419 14.22 11.04 28.52
N PRO A 420 15.36 10.89 29.23
CA PRO A 420 16.38 11.91 29.29
C PRO A 420 16.99 12.20 27.92
N LEU A 421 17.36 13.47 27.74
CA LEU A 421 18.00 14.00 26.56
C LEU A 421 19.52 13.78 26.66
N GLN A 422 20.16 13.32 25.58
CA GLN A 422 21.61 13.29 25.42
C GLN A 422 22.05 14.12 24.22
N LEU A 423 23.24 14.71 24.29
CA LEU A 423 23.76 15.56 23.22
C LEU A 423 24.54 14.72 22.20
N GLY A 424 24.19 14.83 20.92
CA GLY A 424 25.02 14.41 19.80
C GLY A 424 26.07 15.46 19.44
N ASP A 425 26.43 15.55 18.16
CA ASP A 425 27.44 16.49 17.65
C ASP A 425 26.82 17.83 17.23
N LEU A 426 26.27 18.51 18.24
CA LEU A 426 25.63 19.83 18.13
C LEU A 426 26.65 20.93 17.78
N LYS A 427 26.23 21.90 16.96
CA LYS A 427 26.99 23.14 16.75
C LYS A 427 26.68 24.13 17.88
N PRO A 428 27.51 25.18 18.09
CA PRO A 428 27.26 26.19 19.11
C PRO A 428 25.84 26.80 19.05
N ILE A 429 25.31 27.05 17.85
CA ILE A 429 23.96 27.61 17.64
C ILE A 429 22.85 26.62 18.10
N ASP A 430 23.01 25.32 17.85
CA ASP A 430 22.06 24.31 18.34
C ASP A 430 22.10 24.22 19.88
N LEU A 431 23.31 24.33 20.47
CA LEU A 431 23.49 24.34 21.92
C LEU A 431 22.90 25.61 22.57
N ASP A 432 23.10 26.80 21.98
CA ASP A 432 22.54 28.06 22.46
C ASP A 432 21.01 28.02 22.55
N ILE A 433 20.34 27.30 21.62
CA ILE A 433 18.90 27.05 21.68
C ILE A 433 18.52 26.17 22.87
N LEU A 434 19.24 25.07 23.14
CA LEU A 434 18.99 24.22 24.31
C LEU A 434 19.26 24.95 25.63
N VAL A 435 20.37 25.71 25.70
CA VAL A 435 20.75 26.60 26.80
C VAL A 435 19.64 27.59 27.12
N SER A 436 19.04 28.19 26.08
CA SER A 436 17.93 29.16 26.20
C SER A 436 16.58 28.53 26.57
N ASN A 437 16.45 27.20 26.58
CA ASN A 437 15.21 26.47 26.84
C ASN A 437 15.28 25.54 28.06
N GLY A 438 16.30 25.64 28.92
CA GLY A 438 16.34 24.93 30.21
C GLY A 438 17.63 24.15 30.50
N LEU A 439 18.54 24.00 29.52
CA LEU A 439 19.77 23.20 29.71
C LEU A 439 20.78 23.87 30.65
N ARG A 440 20.75 25.21 30.75
CA ARG A 440 21.64 25.98 31.63
C ARG A 440 21.26 25.82 33.10
N GLU A 441 19.97 25.77 33.40
CA GLU A 441 19.46 25.59 34.76
C GLU A 441 19.77 24.19 35.32
N SER A 442 19.72 23.15 34.48
CA SER A 442 20.05 21.77 34.90
C SER A 442 21.55 21.52 35.06
N HIS A 443 22.41 22.13 34.25
CA HIS A 443 23.86 21.86 34.24
C HIS A 443 24.73 23.07 34.61
N ARG A 444 24.20 23.95 35.48
CA ARG A 444 24.73 25.29 35.80
C ARG A 444 26.25 25.34 36.02
N GLY A 445 26.81 24.45 36.82
CA GLY A 445 28.24 24.46 37.18
C GLY A 445 29.19 24.24 35.98
N ILE A 446 28.75 23.49 34.97
CA ILE A 446 29.54 23.24 33.75
C ILE A 446 29.59 24.50 32.88
N PHE A 447 28.44 25.17 32.71
CA PHE A 447 28.38 26.44 31.98
C PHE A 447 29.16 27.55 32.69
N GLU A 448 29.07 27.67 34.02
CA GLU A 448 29.90 28.61 34.78
C GLU A 448 31.40 28.34 34.65
N ALA A 449 31.81 27.07 34.55
CA ALA A 449 33.20 26.69 34.28
C ALA A 449 33.63 27.03 32.84
N HIS A 450 32.81 26.77 31.83
CA HIS A 450 33.10 27.16 30.44
C HIS A 450 33.16 28.69 30.28
N GLU A 451 32.24 29.44 30.88
CA GLU A 451 32.31 30.91 30.91
C GLU A 451 33.59 31.42 31.60
N ARG A 452 34.03 30.78 32.69
CA ARG A 452 35.30 31.12 33.36
C ARG A 452 36.48 30.88 32.42
N ARG A 453 36.49 29.77 31.67
CA ARG A 453 37.50 29.51 30.62
C ARG A 453 37.48 30.59 29.52
N LEU A 454 36.30 31.03 29.07
CA LEU A 454 36.18 32.11 28.08
C LEU A 454 36.64 33.48 28.59
N ARG A 455 36.35 33.81 29.86
CA ARG A 455 36.83 35.04 30.51
C ARG A 455 38.36 35.04 30.57
N ASN A 456 38.96 33.99 31.14
CA ASN A 456 40.41 33.82 31.18
C ASN A 456 41.05 33.97 29.78
N LEU A 457 40.54 33.28 28.76
CA LEU A 457 41.06 33.39 27.38
C LEU A 457 41.00 34.82 26.80
N ASN A 458 40.00 35.62 27.15
CA ASN A 458 39.95 37.01 26.74
C ASN A 458 40.93 37.87 27.55
N ASP A 459 41.06 37.62 28.85
CA ASP A 459 41.97 38.36 29.72
C ASP A 459 43.44 38.07 29.36
N ASP A 460 43.77 36.81 29.04
CA ASP A 460 45.05 36.38 28.46
C ASP A 460 45.32 37.10 27.11
N ARG A 461 44.31 37.21 26.24
CA ARG A 461 44.42 37.94 24.96
C ARG A 461 44.65 39.46 25.17
N VAL A 462 44.04 40.05 26.21
CA VAL A 462 44.26 41.45 26.59
C VAL A 462 45.63 41.67 27.22
N ALA A 463 46.13 40.72 28.01
CA ALA A 463 47.49 40.73 28.56
C ALA A 463 48.54 40.60 27.44
N SER A 464 48.44 39.56 26.61
CA SER A 464 49.30 39.34 25.43
C SER A 464 49.32 40.56 24.50
N LYS A 465 48.17 41.24 24.28
CA LYS A 465 48.19 42.50 23.53
C LYS A 465 49.10 43.56 24.17
N ARG A 466 49.01 43.78 25.49
CA ARG A 466 49.85 44.77 26.20
C ARG A 466 51.34 44.39 26.18
N ASP A 467 51.64 43.10 26.18
CA ASP A 467 53.02 42.59 26.11
C ASP A 467 53.61 42.72 24.70
N ASP A 468 52.83 42.40 23.66
CA ASP A 468 53.21 42.61 22.25
C ASP A 468 53.38 44.10 21.93
N ASP A 469 52.40 44.95 22.32
CA ASP A 469 52.43 46.39 22.08
C ASP A 469 53.66 47.03 22.75
N ARG A 470 54.05 46.55 23.95
CA ARG A 470 55.29 46.95 24.65
C ARG A 470 56.54 46.45 23.93
N PHE A 471 56.61 45.17 23.59
CA PHE A 471 57.76 44.58 22.91
C PHE A 471 58.06 45.24 21.55
N ILE A 472 57.01 45.60 20.80
CA ILE A 472 57.13 46.35 19.55
C ILE A 472 57.74 47.74 19.81
N GLU A 473 57.28 48.47 20.82
CA GLU A 473 57.77 49.83 21.11
C GLU A 473 59.20 49.85 21.67
N ASP A 474 59.53 48.92 22.58
CA ASP A 474 60.88 48.75 23.12
C ASP A 474 61.88 48.44 21.99
N ARG A 475 61.53 47.52 21.09
CA ARG A 475 62.40 47.13 19.96
C ARG A 475 62.53 48.23 18.91
N ILE A 476 61.45 48.93 18.58
CA ILE A 476 61.50 50.12 17.70
C ILE A 476 62.42 51.19 18.31
N THR A 477 62.36 51.39 19.63
CA THR A 477 63.22 52.35 20.34
C THR A 477 64.69 51.94 20.29
N GLN A 478 64.98 50.65 20.44
CA GLN A 478 66.34 50.10 20.35
C GLN A 478 66.94 50.18 18.93
N ASP A 479 66.13 49.92 17.89
CA ASP A 479 66.60 49.96 16.49
C ASP A 479 66.69 51.38 15.93
N LYS A 480 65.88 52.32 16.42
CA LYS A 480 65.80 53.73 15.94
C LYS A 480 67.16 54.39 15.63
N PRO A 481 68.19 54.36 16.49
CA PRO A 481 69.51 54.92 16.14
C PRO A 481 70.19 54.20 14.96
N LYS A 482 70.09 52.87 14.87
CA LYS A 482 70.68 52.13 13.75
C LYS A 482 69.96 52.41 12.43
N ILE A 483 68.63 52.50 12.47
CA ILE A 483 67.81 52.89 11.31
C ILE A 483 68.14 54.33 10.86
N ARG A 484 68.43 55.24 11.81
CA ARG A 484 68.93 56.58 11.51
C ARG A 484 70.24 56.52 10.73
N ASP A 485 71.21 55.74 11.21
CA ASP A 485 72.53 55.61 10.58
C ASP A 485 72.44 54.98 9.18
N GLU A 486 71.57 53.99 8.98
CA GLU A 486 71.31 53.36 7.68
C GLU A 486 70.67 54.35 6.68
N ILE A 487 69.72 55.18 7.12
CA ILE A 487 69.16 56.26 6.27
C ILE A 487 70.24 57.30 5.93
N HIS A 488 71.10 57.63 6.88
CA HIS A 488 72.23 58.55 6.69
C HIS A 488 73.23 58.02 5.67
N ASN A 489 73.57 56.73 5.76
CA ASN A 489 74.39 56.01 4.79
C ASN A 489 73.75 55.99 3.40
N ALA A 490 72.47 55.64 3.29
CA ALA A 490 71.75 55.60 2.01
C ALA A 490 71.75 56.96 1.29
N VAL A 491 71.55 58.07 2.01
CA VAL A 491 71.66 59.42 1.43
C VAL A 491 73.07 59.68 0.89
N ARG A 492 74.12 59.31 1.64
CA ARG A 492 75.52 59.50 1.22
C ARG A 492 75.89 58.66 0.01
N VAL A 493 75.49 57.38 -0.03
CA VAL A 493 75.72 56.50 -1.18
C VAL A 493 75.04 57.05 -2.44
N ILE A 494 73.81 57.57 -2.34
CA ILE A 494 73.12 58.20 -3.47
C ILE A 494 73.84 59.49 -3.89
N TYR A 495 74.18 60.36 -2.95
CA TYR A 495 74.85 61.64 -3.24
C TYR A 495 76.24 61.45 -3.86
N ALA A 496 77.00 60.43 -3.42
CA ALA A 496 78.29 60.07 -4.00
C ALA A 496 78.18 59.48 -5.41
N ARG A 497 77.04 58.85 -5.78
CA ARG A 497 76.76 58.47 -7.17
C ARG A 497 76.40 59.68 -8.04
N THR A 498 75.64 60.64 -7.50
CA THR A 498 75.32 61.89 -8.22
C THR A 498 76.54 62.81 -8.37
N TYR A 499 77.48 62.80 -7.41
CA TYR A 499 78.69 63.63 -7.43
C TYR A 499 79.96 62.81 -7.12
N PRO A 500 80.47 62.00 -8.07
CA PRO A 500 81.57 61.05 -7.81
C PRO A 500 82.91 61.68 -7.41
N SER A 501 83.18 62.92 -7.82
CA SER A 501 84.47 63.60 -7.64
C SER A 501 84.78 64.05 -6.21
N LEU A 502 83.82 63.94 -5.27
CA LEU A 502 83.94 64.49 -3.91
C LEU A 502 84.52 63.52 -2.87
N GLY A 503 84.70 62.24 -3.21
CA GLY A 503 85.43 61.29 -2.37
C GLY A 503 84.84 61.01 -0.97
N PHE A 504 83.51 61.00 -0.83
CA PHE A 504 82.85 60.74 0.46
C PHE A 504 83.02 59.28 0.94
N GLY A 505 84.05 59.03 1.75
CA GLY A 505 84.12 57.84 2.60
C GLY A 505 83.25 58.02 3.85
N TYR A 506 82.42 57.02 4.16
CA TYR A 506 81.68 56.94 5.43
C TYR A 506 81.74 55.51 5.96
N ASP A 507 82.04 55.38 7.25
CA ASP A 507 82.01 54.10 7.97
C ASP A 507 80.71 54.03 8.79
N MET A 508 80.04 52.89 8.77
CA MET A 508 78.79 52.71 9.50
C MET A 508 79.07 52.30 10.94
N GLY A 509 78.33 52.86 11.90
CA GLY A 509 78.43 52.49 13.32
C GLY A 509 78.02 51.05 13.65
N HIS A 510 77.69 50.22 12.64
CA HIS A 510 77.38 48.81 12.76
C HIS A 510 77.74 48.05 11.46
N GLY A 511 78.11 46.77 11.61
CA GLY A 511 78.54 45.93 10.50
C GLY A 511 77.40 45.44 9.59
N PRO A 512 77.73 44.92 8.38
CA PRO A 512 76.75 44.63 7.32
C PRO A 512 75.73 43.54 7.69
N GLU A 513 76.06 42.65 8.63
CA GLU A 513 75.11 41.66 9.17
C GLU A 513 73.92 42.34 9.87
N VAL A 514 74.19 43.42 10.63
CA VAL A 514 73.15 44.19 11.33
C VAL A 514 72.32 45.00 10.34
N SER A 515 72.94 45.57 9.31
CA SER A 515 72.23 46.23 8.19
C SER A 515 71.30 45.27 7.46
N ALA A 516 71.75 44.04 7.16
CA ALA A 516 70.93 43.01 6.53
C ALA A 516 69.75 42.59 7.43
N GLU A 517 70.00 42.44 8.74
CA GLU A 517 68.95 42.13 9.71
C GLU A 517 67.91 43.25 9.80
N LEU A 518 68.33 44.52 9.80
CA LEU A 518 67.45 45.68 9.79
C LEU A 518 66.64 45.79 8.50
N HIS A 519 67.22 45.50 7.33
CA HIS A 519 66.48 45.47 6.06
C HIS A 519 65.44 44.32 6.02
N GLY A 520 65.74 43.17 6.63
CA GLY A 520 64.77 42.09 6.81
C GLY A 520 63.64 42.44 7.79
N ARG A 521 63.96 43.14 8.89
CA ARG A 521 62.98 43.55 9.92
C ARG A 521 62.12 44.75 9.49
N TYR A 522 62.70 45.73 8.79
CA TYR A 522 62.05 46.98 8.38
C TYR A 522 62.01 47.10 6.85
N SER A 523 60.96 46.54 6.25
CA SER A 523 60.74 46.46 4.79
C SER A 523 60.65 47.83 4.09
N GLY A 524 60.39 48.91 4.84
CA GLY A 524 60.49 50.29 4.34
C GLY A 524 61.90 50.69 3.89
N LEU A 525 62.97 50.08 4.45
CA LEU A 525 64.35 50.41 4.09
C LEU A 525 64.71 49.91 2.68
N GLY A 526 64.20 48.74 2.27
CA GLY A 526 64.38 48.22 0.91
C GLY A 526 63.73 49.05 -0.21
N LYS A 527 62.99 50.12 0.12
CA LYS A 527 62.39 51.06 -0.85
C LYS A 527 63.03 52.46 -0.80
N LEU A 528 63.91 52.68 0.18
CA LEU A 528 64.43 53.98 0.57
C LEU A 528 65.12 54.72 -0.60
N GLU A 529 66.00 54.03 -1.34
CA GLU A 529 66.78 54.61 -2.44
C GLU A 529 65.91 55.24 -3.54
N GLY A 530 64.95 54.48 -4.07
CA GLY A 530 64.04 54.96 -5.12
C GLY A 530 63.12 56.10 -4.65
N GLU A 531 62.76 56.12 -3.37
CA GLU A 531 61.89 57.15 -2.80
C GLU A 531 62.65 58.44 -2.41
N ILE A 532 63.92 58.33 -2.01
CA ILE A 532 64.84 59.47 -1.87
C ILE A 532 65.01 60.15 -3.23
N LEU A 533 65.41 59.40 -4.26
CA LEU A 533 65.59 59.91 -5.63
C LEU A 533 64.33 60.60 -6.16
N LYS A 534 63.17 59.93 -6.07
CA LYS A 534 61.88 60.44 -6.57
C LYS A 534 61.42 61.75 -5.90
N LYS A 535 61.76 61.96 -4.62
CA LYS A 535 61.20 63.07 -3.81
C LYS A 535 62.17 64.23 -3.59
N HIS A 536 63.47 63.98 -3.54
CA HIS A 536 64.45 64.96 -3.07
C HIS A 536 65.32 65.62 -4.15
N LYS A 537 65.34 65.10 -5.39
CA LYS A 537 66.04 65.69 -6.56
C LYS A 537 67.47 66.15 -6.24
N LEU A 538 68.34 65.19 -5.97
CA LEU A 538 69.70 65.46 -5.48
C LEU A 538 70.62 66.08 -6.54
N ASP A 539 70.22 66.03 -7.81
CA ASP A 539 70.97 66.51 -8.99
C ASP A 539 70.91 68.04 -9.18
N HIS A 540 70.27 68.77 -8.27
CA HIS A 540 70.22 70.23 -8.29
C HIS A 540 70.41 70.85 -6.91
N VAL A 541 71.43 71.71 -6.79
CA VAL A 541 71.82 72.40 -5.56
C VAL A 541 71.00 73.68 -5.40
N GLN A 542 70.14 73.73 -4.39
CA GLN A 542 69.22 74.85 -4.15
C GLN A 542 69.85 76.00 -3.34
N ASP A 543 71.12 75.90 -2.94
CA ASP A 543 71.86 77.00 -2.31
C ASP A 543 72.09 78.14 -3.32
N LYS A 544 71.52 79.31 -3.02
CA LYS A 544 71.61 80.50 -3.88
C LYS A 544 73.04 81.02 -4.07
N GLN A 545 73.91 80.87 -3.07
CA GLN A 545 75.32 81.27 -3.17
C GLN A 545 76.11 80.28 -4.02
N TYR A 546 75.81 78.97 -3.95
CA TYR A 546 76.38 77.99 -4.88
C TYR A 546 76.05 78.35 -6.34
N GLN A 547 74.80 78.67 -6.66
CA GLN A 547 74.41 79.02 -8.04
C GLN A 547 75.03 80.35 -8.53
N VAL A 548 75.32 81.30 -7.63
CA VAL A 548 76.10 82.51 -7.94
C VAL A 548 77.58 82.15 -8.20
N LEU A 549 78.23 81.39 -7.31
CA LEU A 549 79.62 80.96 -7.48
C LEU A 549 79.81 80.13 -8.77
N LYS A 550 78.84 79.27 -9.10
CA LYS A 550 78.78 78.53 -10.36
C LYS A 550 78.71 79.46 -11.57
N SER A 551 77.87 80.49 -11.51
CA SER A 551 77.76 81.50 -12.56
C SER A 551 79.05 82.31 -12.72
N GLN A 552 79.75 82.62 -11.61
CA GLN A 552 81.04 83.32 -11.62
C GLN A 552 82.16 82.44 -12.20
N TRP A 553 82.25 81.16 -11.82
CA TRP A 553 83.23 80.23 -12.39
C TRP A 553 83.10 80.15 -13.91
N LEU A 554 81.88 79.90 -14.43
CA LEU A 554 81.64 79.78 -15.86
C LEU A 554 81.94 81.09 -16.62
N LEU A 555 81.70 82.25 -16.01
CA LEU A 555 82.05 83.55 -16.59
C LEU A 555 83.57 83.75 -16.66
N ILE A 556 84.30 83.40 -15.59
CA ILE A 556 85.76 83.49 -15.53
C ILE A 556 86.39 82.53 -16.56
N GLU A 557 85.86 81.32 -16.69
CA GLU A 557 86.30 80.33 -17.68
C GLU A 557 86.06 80.82 -19.12
N GLU A 558 84.87 81.37 -19.43
CA GLU A 558 84.57 82.00 -20.73
C GLU A 558 85.47 83.22 -21.00
N CYS A 559 85.81 84.04 -19.99
CA CYS A 559 86.74 85.16 -20.16
C CYS A 559 88.20 84.71 -20.40
N LEU A 560 88.66 83.65 -19.74
CA LEU A 560 90.03 83.14 -19.87
C LEU A 560 90.26 82.40 -21.19
N ASP A 561 89.31 81.58 -21.65
CA ASP A 561 89.46 80.80 -22.89
C ASP A 561 89.39 81.65 -24.16
N ASN A 562 88.72 82.81 -24.09
CA ASN A 562 88.78 83.82 -25.16
C ASN A 562 90.13 84.59 -25.20
N ASN A 563 91.01 84.45 -24.20
CA ASN A 563 92.27 85.22 -24.08
C ASN A 563 93.50 84.35 -23.73
N PRO A 564 93.89 83.39 -24.59
CA PRO A 564 94.89 82.35 -24.27
C PRO A 564 96.34 82.81 -24.06
N ASN A 565 96.65 84.10 -24.23
CA ASN A 565 98.00 84.66 -24.17
C ASN A 565 98.26 85.58 -22.94
N LEU A 566 97.31 85.71 -22.01
CA LEU A 566 97.48 86.53 -20.79
C LEU A 566 98.54 85.95 -19.84
N SER A 567 99.36 86.80 -19.23
CA SER A 567 100.34 86.38 -18.23
C SER A 567 99.69 86.03 -16.88
N ARG A 568 100.42 85.32 -16.02
CA ARG A 568 99.88 84.77 -14.76
C ARG A 568 99.30 85.86 -13.84
N ASN A 569 99.98 87.00 -13.73
CA ASN A 569 99.54 88.11 -12.90
C ASN A 569 98.27 88.79 -13.46
N GLU A 570 98.17 88.93 -14.78
CA GLU A 570 96.97 89.49 -15.43
C GLU A 570 95.76 88.56 -15.31
N GLN A 571 95.98 87.24 -15.28
CA GLN A 571 94.93 86.26 -14.97
C GLN A 571 94.47 86.37 -13.51
N ASP A 572 95.40 86.51 -12.55
CA ASP A 572 95.05 86.72 -11.14
C ASP A 572 94.33 88.07 -10.92
N GLU A 573 94.70 89.13 -11.65
CA GLU A 573 94.04 90.44 -11.60
C GLU A 573 92.63 90.41 -12.21
N LEU A 574 92.45 89.76 -13.37
CA LEU A 574 91.13 89.53 -13.99
C LEU A 574 90.20 88.68 -13.10
N VAL A 575 90.74 87.64 -12.46
CA VAL A 575 90.00 86.83 -11.47
C VAL A 575 89.57 87.69 -10.28
N ASN A 576 90.44 88.58 -9.79
CA ASN A 576 90.09 89.50 -8.71
C ASN A 576 89.05 90.55 -9.12
N ASP A 577 89.07 91.08 -10.34
CA ASP A 577 88.07 92.05 -10.80
C ASP A 577 86.67 91.43 -10.92
N VAL A 578 86.57 90.19 -11.43
CA VAL A 578 85.29 89.45 -11.50
C VAL A 578 84.79 89.00 -10.12
N LEU A 579 85.68 88.84 -9.14
CA LEU A 579 85.33 88.51 -7.75
C LEU A 579 84.96 89.72 -6.90
N ASN A 580 85.64 90.86 -7.08
CA ASN A 580 85.46 92.06 -6.25
C ASN A 580 84.41 93.03 -6.82
N GLY A 581 84.12 92.97 -8.13
CA GLY A 581 82.88 93.46 -8.74
C GLY A 581 82.67 94.97 -8.78
N THR A 582 82.83 95.58 -9.95
CA THR A 582 82.63 97.02 -10.19
C THR A 582 81.22 97.46 -9.82
N THR A 583 81.06 98.11 -8.67
CA THR A 583 79.75 98.44 -8.06
C THR A 583 79.54 99.95 -7.95
N SER A 584 78.99 100.55 -9.01
CA SER A 584 78.40 101.90 -9.00
C SER A 584 77.46 102.04 -10.21
N HIS A 585 76.26 102.59 -10.14
CA HIS A 585 75.29 102.82 -9.04
C HIS A 585 73.90 102.46 -9.66
N VAL A 586 72.76 102.32 -8.97
CA VAL A 586 72.20 103.12 -7.88
C VAL A 586 71.51 102.22 -6.84
N ASP A 587 71.54 102.74 -5.63
CA ASP A 587 71.03 102.22 -4.36
C ASP A 587 69.50 102.02 -4.25
N ASN A 588 69.11 101.28 -3.20
CA ASN A 588 67.86 101.43 -2.42
C ASN A 588 66.48 101.10 -3.07
N LYS A 589 65.51 100.46 -2.38
CA LYS A 589 65.48 99.81 -1.04
C LYS A 589 64.14 99.08 -0.82
N SER A 590 64.12 98.08 0.09
CA SER A 590 62.98 97.69 1.00
C SER A 590 61.61 97.28 0.39
N THR A 591 60.76 96.42 0.97
CA THR A 591 60.79 95.56 2.19
C THR A 591 59.69 94.47 2.04
N SER A 592 59.52 93.58 3.05
CA SER A 592 58.25 92.96 3.52
C SER A 592 57.19 92.58 2.44
N SER A 593 56.86 91.31 2.25
CA SER A 593 55.90 90.55 3.11
C SER A 593 54.61 91.36 3.40
N ASP A 594 53.43 90.90 2.99
CA ASP A 594 52.76 89.78 3.66
C ASP A 594 51.67 89.06 2.81
N GLN A 595 51.20 87.92 3.36
CA GLN A 595 49.92 87.26 3.09
C GLN A 595 48.76 88.06 3.79
N PRO A 596 47.43 87.76 3.67
CA PRO A 596 46.85 86.44 3.38
C PRO A 596 45.47 86.38 2.65
N THR A 597 44.89 85.17 2.61
CA THR A 597 43.45 84.82 2.43
C THR A 597 42.68 85.32 1.19
N GLY A 598 41.88 84.50 0.49
CA GLY A 598 41.71 83.04 0.58
C GLY A 598 40.42 82.53 -0.09
N GLY A 599 40.50 81.36 -0.74
CA GLY A 599 39.35 80.54 -1.16
C GLY A 599 38.69 80.87 -2.51
N GLY A 600 38.50 79.85 -3.37
CA GLY A 600 37.41 79.84 -4.38
C GLY A 600 37.78 79.79 -5.86
N ILE A 601 38.02 78.57 -6.39
CA ILE A 601 37.64 78.10 -7.75
C ILE A 601 37.94 79.00 -8.98
N GLY A 602 38.96 78.59 -9.76
CA GLY A 602 38.83 78.45 -11.23
C GLY A 602 39.18 79.64 -12.15
N GLY A 603 40.24 79.48 -12.95
CA GLY A 603 40.34 80.04 -14.31
C GLY A 603 41.20 81.30 -14.52
N LEU A 604 42.35 81.09 -15.18
CA LEU A 604 43.00 81.92 -16.22
C LEU A 604 43.01 83.47 -16.19
N PHE A 605 44.19 84.01 -16.50
CA PHE A 605 44.56 85.36 -17.00
C PHE A 605 44.76 86.56 -16.04
N ALA A 606 45.98 87.12 -16.17
CA ALA A 606 46.34 88.53 -16.30
C ALA A 606 46.27 89.54 -15.11
N SER A 607 47.40 90.25 -14.96
CA SER A 607 47.52 91.72 -14.79
C SER A 607 46.76 92.47 -13.68
N GLY A 608 47.51 92.93 -12.66
CA GLY A 608 47.72 94.39 -12.51
C GLY A 608 47.31 95.12 -11.22
N VAL A 609 48.30 95.83 -10.64
CA VAL A 609 48.27 97.23 -10.14
C VAL A 609 47.21 97.70 -9.11
N SER A 610 47.68 98.10 -7.93
CA SER A 610 47.40 99.41 -7.28
C SER A 610 48.41 99.61 -6.12
N THR A 611 49.10 100.75 -5.86
CA THR A 611 48.80 102.20 -5.94
C THR A 611 47.93 102.66 -4.75
N VAL A 612 48.34 103.63 -3.91
CA VAL A 612 48.18 105.11 -4.03
C VAL A 612 49.30 105.80 -3.19
N ARG A 613 50.24 106.58 -3.78
CA ARG A 613 50.27 108.07 -3.97
C ARG A 613 50.47 108.86 -2.66
N GLY A 614 51.38 109.84 -2.50
CA GLY A 614 52.40 110.44 -3.40
C GLY A 614 53.54 111.09 -2.55
N LEU A 615 54.11 112.29 -2.81
CA LEU A 615 53.92 113.27 -3.89
C LEU A 615 55.06 114.35 -3.85
N LEU A 616 55.45 114.92 -5.01
CA LEU A 616 56.31 116.12 -5.25
C LEU A 616 57.81 116.12 -4.78
N GLY A 617 58.79 116.51 -5.61
CA GLY A 617 58.79 116.75 -7.07
C GLY A 617 59.94 117.65 -7.61
N ARG A 618 60.12 117.64 -8.95
CA ARG A 618 60.89 118.60 -9.80
C ARG A 618 62.44 118.55 -9.71
N GLY A 619 63.22 118.51 -10.79
CA GLY A 619 62.92 118.30 -12.23
C GLY A 619 64.02 118.86 -13.17
N ASN A 620 64.04 118.39 -14.45
CA ASN A 620 64.78 118.91 -15.62
C ASN A 620 66.33 118.81 -15.62
N ASN A 621 67.07 118.78 -16.74
CA ASN A 621 66.78 118.44 -18.16
C ASN A 621 68.12 118.24 -18.94
N HIS A 622 68.10 117.40 -20.00
CA HIS A 622 68.93 117.54 -21.24
C HIS A 622 70.47 117.37 -21.10
N GLN A 623 71.29 117.09 -22.14
CA GLN A 623 71.09 116.66 -23.54
C GLN A 623 72.38 115.96 -24.06
N ASP A 624 72.28 115.22 -25.18
CA ASP A 624 73.22 115.06 -26.33
C ASP A 624 74.76 114.98 -26.12
N THR A 625 75.58 114.24 -26.90
CA THR A 625 75.38 113.49 -28.16
C THR A 625 76.39 112.31 -28.28
N GLY A 626 76.31 111.52 -29.37
CA GLY A 626 77.23 110.38 -29.65
C GLY A 626 78.63 110.76 -30.19
N PRO A 627 79.38 109.86 -30.87
CA PRO A 627 78.88 108.82 -31.80
C PRO A 627 79.30 107.36 -31.49
N LYS A 628 78.89 106.43 -32.38
CA LYS A 628 79.12 104.98 -32.31
C LYS A 628 80.42 104.55 -33.02
N LEU A 629 80.91 103.35 -32.67
CA LEU A 629 81.36 102.39 -33.68
C LEU A 629 80.79 100.98 -33.39
N GLN A 630 80.61 100.19 -34.45
CA GLN A 630 80.21 98.77 -34.45
C GLN A 630 81.49 97.90 -34.49
N SER A 631 81.53 96.60 -34.19
CA SER A 631 80.58 95.59 -33.66
C SER A 631 81.39 94.33 -33.31
N SER A 632 80.87 93.40 -32.48
CA SER A 632 80.34 92.08 -32.92
C SER A 632 79.75 91.28 -31.76
N SER A 633 78.81 90.38 -32.05
CA SER A 633 78.00 89.65 -31.06
C SER A 633 78.49 88.23 -30.80
N ARG A 634 78.60 87.80 -29.53
CA ARG A 634 78.56 86.39 -29.06
C ARG A 634 78.53 86.32 -27.52
N THR A 635 77.34 86.31 -26.91
CA THR A 635 77.16 86.12 -25.44
C THR A 635 75.77 85.54 -25.14
N THR A 636 75.60 84.23 -25.30
CA THR A 636 74.33 83.53 -24.98
C THR A 636 74.46 82.03 -24.63
N ALA A 637 75.66 81.46 -24.59
CA ALA A 637 75.86 80.01 -24.57
C ALA A 637 76.10 79.38 -23.17
N SER A 638 76.58 80.15 -22.20
CA SER A 638 77.24 79.66 -20.97
C SER A 638 76.30 79.39 -19.77
N ARG A 639 75.02 79.03 -19.99
CA ARG A 639 74.00 78.98 -18.91
C ARG A 639 73.23 77.67 -18.69
N GLN A 640 73.62 76.55 -19.29
CA GLN A 640 72.94 75.24 -19.10
C GLN A 640 73.88 74.04 -18.94
N LEU A 641 74.85 74.12 -18.03
CA LEU A 641 75.49 72.93 -17.45
C LEU A 641 74.69 72.46 -16.22
N PRO A 642 74.31 71.17 -16.11
CA PRO A 642 73.78 70.59 -14.87
C PRO A 642 74.74 70.73 -13.68
N ASP A 643 74.25 70.55 -12.45
CA ASP A 643 75.11 70.65 -11.26
C ASP A 643 76.11 69.48 -11.13
N PRO A 644 75.77 68.21 -11.45
CA PRO A 644 76.74 67.11 -11.49
C PRO A 644 77.87 67.33 -12.50
N ASP A 645 77.51 67.64 -13.75
CA ASP A 645 78.47 67.82 -14.85
C ASP A 645 79.43 69.01 -14.58
N PHE A 646 78.90 70.09 -14.02
CA PHE A 646 79.71 71.23 -13.57
C PHE A 646 80.69 70.84 -12.46
N VAL A 647 80.25 70.08 -11.44
CA VAL A 647 81.13 69.62 -10.36
C VAL A 647 82.17 68.60 -10.84
N ALA A 648 81.86 67.78 -11.85
CA ALA A 648 82.85 66.93 -12.50
C ALA A 648 83.89 67.76 -13.28
N HIS A 649 83.43 68.68 -14.13
CA HIS A 649 84.26 69.57 -14.96
C HIS A 649 85.26 70.39 -14.13
N ILE A 650 84.82 70.95 -13.00
CA ILE A 650 85.69 71.63 -12.02
C ILE A 650 86.87 70.75 -11.57
N HIS A 651 86.61 69.49 -11.19
CA HIS A 651 87.66 68.62 -10.64
C HIS A 651 88.64 68.14 -11.72
N SER A 652 88.28 68.16 -13.00
CA SER A 652 89.25 68.03 -14.11
C SER A 652 90.07 69.30 -14.36
N ALA A 653 89.52 70.49 -14.10
CA ALA A 653 90.18 71.77 -14.35
C ALA A 653 91.19 72.19 -13.27
N ASP A 654 91.03 71.73 -12.02
CA ASP A 654 91.87 72.08 -10.86
C ASP A 654 93.38 71.83 -11.10
N ASN A 655 93.72 70.77 -11.85
CA ASN A 655 95.11 70.44 -12.22
C ASN A 655 95.78 71.44 -13.18
N LEU A 656 95.05 72.42 -13.75
CA LEU A 656 95.55 73.32 -14.79
C LEU A 656 95.65 74.81 -14.38
N ARG A 657 94.87 75.30 -13.40
CA ARG A 657 94.79 76.74 -13.08
C ARG A 657 94.74 77.05 -11.56
N PRO A 658 95.90 77.24 -10.89
CA PRO A 658 95.97 77.53 -9.45
C PRO A 658 95.24 78.79 -8.96
N ALA A 659 94.95 79.75 -9.85
CA ALA A 659 94.25 80.99 -9.54
C ALA A 659 92.81 80.77 -8.99
N LEU A 660 92.18 79.63 -9.31
CA LEU A 660 90.77 79.37 -9.02
C LEU A 660 90.54 78.57 -7.73
N THR A 661 91.60 78.13 -7.05
CA THR A 661 91.52 77.21 -5.89
C THR A 661 90.75 77.80 -4.70
N GLU A 662 90.75 79.13 -4.49
CA GLU A 662 89.93 79.74 -3.43
C GLU A 662 88.42 79.71 -3.75
N LEU A 663 88.05 79.82 -5.04
CA LEU A 663 86.66 79.69 -5.48
C LEU A 663 86.19 78.24 -5.39
N LEU A 664 87.06 77.29 -5.76
CA LEU A 664 86.85 75.85 -5.60
C LEU A 664 86.51 75.49 -4.15
N GLN A 665 87.31 75.95 -3.18
CA GLN A 665 87.05 75.70 -1.76
C GLN A 665 85.73 76.31 -1.26
N LYS A 666 85.33 77.48 -1.79
CA LYS A 666 84.02 78.10 -1.49
C LYS A 666 82.86 77.27 -2.06
N ILE A 667 83.00 76.76 -3.29
CA ILE A 667 82.02 75.89 -3.97
C ILE A 667 81.89 74.54 -3.25
N GLN A 668 83.00 73.85 -2.97
CA GLN A 668 83.01 72.57 -2.24
C GLN A 668 82.38 72.71 -0.84
N ARG A 669 82.69 73.79 -0.11
CA ARG A 669 82.08 74.07 1.21
C ARG A 669 80.57 74.27 1.15
N ARG A 670 80.07 74.97 0.12
CA ARG A 670 78.63 75.14 -0.13
C ARG A 670 77.96 73.81 -0.49
N LEU A 671 78.63 72.98 -1.27
CA LEU A 671 78.13 71.65 -1.66
C LEU A 671 78.03 70.70 -0.45
N GLY A 672 79.01 70.72 0.46
CA GLY A 672 78.93 70.00 1.73
C GLY A 672 77.77 70.46 2.63
N GLN A 673 77.53 71.78 2.71
CA GLN A 673 76.38 72.32 3.46
C GLN A 673 75.02 71.94 2.83
N ASN A 674 74.96 71.82 1.50
CA ASN A 674 73.80 71.27 0.79
C ASN A 674 73.56 69.79 1.13
N LEU A 675 74.62 68.98 1.20
CA LEU A 675 74.53 67.58 1.66
C LEU A 675 73.99 67.50 3.10
N GLU A 676 74.54 68.25 4.06
CA GLU A 676 74.04 68.27 5.44
C GLU A 676 72.57 68.73 5.57
N ALA A 677 72.09 69.57 4.65
CA ALA A 677 70.70 70.02 4.61
C ALA A 677 69.76 68.96 4.02
N ILE A 678 70.21 68.25 2.98
CA ILE A 678 69.48 67.12 2.39
C ILE A 678 69.45 65.93 3.37
N GLU A 679 70.57 65.59 4.02
CA GLU A 679 70.66 64.55 5.05
C GLU A 679 69.60 64.75 6.14
N ARG A 680 69.54 65.94 6.76
CA ARG A 680 68.54 66.26 7.78
C ARG A 680 67.11 66.13 7.25
N LYS A 681 66.82 66.74 6.10
CA LYS A 681 65.47 66.76 5.50
C LYS A 681 64.98 65.36 5.12
N VAL A 682 65.84 64.54 4.52
CA VAL A 682 65.52 63.14 4.18
C VAL A 682 65.36 62.32 5.45
N LEU A 683 66.25 62.48 6.43
CA LEU A 683 66.20 61.71 7.67
C LEU A 683 64.89 61.93 8.42
N ASP A 684 64.47 63.18 8.61
CA ASP A 684 63.21 63.51 9.30
C ASP A 684 62.00 62.93 8.55
N ASP A 685 61.94 63.12 7.22
CA ASP A 685 60.86 62.63 6.35
C ASP A 685 60.74 61.09 6.36
N GLN A 686 61.87 60.40 6.31
CA GLN A 686 61.91 58.94 6.26
C GLN A 686 61.72 58.31 7.63
N MET A 687 62.26 58.89 8.70
CA MET A 687 62.02 58.44 10.07
C MET A 687 60.55 58.61 10.49
N ALA A 688 59.92 59.73 10.12
CA ALA A 688 58.50 59.98 10.37
C ALA A 688 57.56 59.00 9.62
N ARG A 689 58.07 58.28 8.60
CA ARG A 689 57.29 57.38 7.73
C ARG A 689 57.55 55.90 8.00
N VAL A 690 58.82 55.49 8.06
CA VAL A 690 59.20 54.07 8.23
C VAL A 690 58.74 53.56 9.60
N ILE A 691 58.94 54.33 10.68
CA ILE A 691 58.59 53.89 12.04
C ILE A 691 57.08 53.65 12.22
N PRO A 692 56.16 54.58 11.87
CA PRO A 692 54.72 54.33 12.07
C PRO A 692 54.15 53.22 11.19
N VAL A 693 54.61 53.10 9.94
CA VAL A 693 54.16 52.05 9.01
C VAL A 693 54.59 50.66 9.53
N GLU A 694 55.84 50.53 9.98
CA GLU A 694 56.36 49.27 10.50
C GLU A 694 55.79 48.90 11.87
N ARG A 695 55.55 49.88 12.76
CA ARG A 695 54.78 49.68 13.99
C ARG A 695 53.38 49.11 13.69
N HIS A 696 52.67 49.71 12.75
CA HIS A 696 51.33 49.26 12.36
C HIS A 696 51.35 47.86 11.73
N ARG A 697 52.33 47.56 10.86
CA ARG A 697 52.53 46.22 10.27
C ARG A 697 52.73 45.16 11.36
N GLN A 698 53.68 45.39 12.27
CA GLN A 698 54.01 44.43 13.35
C GLN A 698 52.83 44.25 14.32
N SER A 699 52.13 45.33 14.69
CA SER A 699 50.93 45.27 15.55
C SER A 699 49.78 44.48 14.91
N THR A 700 49.62 44.60 13.59
CA THR A 700 48.58 43.88 12.83
C THR A 700 48.90 42.39 12.74
N SER A 701 50.15 42.02 12.43
CA SER A 701 50.60 40.62 12.44
C SER A 701 50.44 39.98 13.83
N ALA A 702 50.81 40.70 14.90
CA ALA A 702 50.61 40.22 16.27
C ALA A 702 49.11 39.98 16.59
N SER A 703 48.21 40.87 16.14
CA SER A 703 46.77 40.62 16.32
C SER A 703 46.30 39.39 15.59
N GLY A 704 46.73 39.17 14.34
CA GLY A 704 46.39 37.95 13.59
C GLY A 704 46.77 36.67 14.34
N VAL A 705 47.96 36.63 14.96
CA VAL A 705 48.39 35.50 15.80
C VAL A 705 47.54 35.37 17.06
N ARG A 706 47.32 36.46 17.81
CA ARG A 706 46.48 36.46 19.03
C ARG A 706 45.05 36.01 18.77
N ASP A 707 44.44 36.48 17.68
CA ASP A 707 43.06 36.17 17.35
C ASP A 707 42.93 34.72 16.82
N VAL A 708 43.95 34.15 16.17
CA VAL A 708 44.02 32.70 15.89
C VAL A 708 44.10 31.88 17.18
N VAL A 709 45.01 32.22 18.11
CA VAL A 709 45.16 31.53 19.40
C VAL A 709 43.86 31.60 20.23
N TYR A 710 43.22 32.76 20.28
CA TYR A 710 41.95 32.96 20.98
C TYR A 710 40.82 32.12 20.37
N ASN A 711 40.69 32.08 19.04
CA ASN A 711 39.69 31.24 18.38
C ASN A 711 39.96 29.74 18.59
N GLN A 712 41.22 29.31 18.58
CA GLN A 712 41.59 27.93 18.90
C GLN A 712 41.27 27.56 20.35
N GLY A 713 41.56 28.45 21.30
CA GLY A 713 41.21 28.28 22.72
C GLY A 713 39.69 28.27 22.97
N LYS A 714 38.94 29.10 22.25
CA LYS A 714 37.47 29.12 22.28
C LYS A 714 36.90 27.78 21.80
N GLU A 715 37.38 27.25 20.68
CA GLU A 715 36.97 25.95 20.15
C GLU A 715 37.32 24.82 21.13
N GLN A 716 38.54 24.79 21.67
CA GLN A 716 38.92 23.82 22.71
C GLN A 716 38.03 23.91 23.96
N SER A 717 37.62 25.11 24.38
CA SER A 717 36.71 25.29 25.52
C SER A 717 35.27 24.82 25.20
N PHE A 718 34.83 24.92 23.94
CA PHE A 718 33.55 24.40 23.46
C PHE A 718 33.57 22.86 23.38
N GLN A 719 34.59 22.27 22.77
CA GLN A 719 34.78 20.82 22.74
C GLN A 719 34.84 20.22 24.16
N ARG A 720 35.53 20.91 25.09
CA ARG A 720 35.58 20.52 26.50
C ARG A 720 34.22 20.63 27.20
N LEU A 721 33.43 21.68 26.92
CA LEU A 721 32.05 21.82 27.41
C LEU A 721 31.16 20.69 26.88
N MET A 722 31.28 20.33 25.60
CA MET A 722 30.52 19.23 25.01
C MET A 722 30.88 17.87 25.63
N VAL A 723 32.16 17.61 25.91
CA VAL A 723 32.60 16.39 26.62
C VAL A 723 32.13 16.37 28.07
N GLU A 724 32.18 17.51 28.77
CA GLU A 724 31.68 17.63 30.14
C GLU A 724 30.15 17.40 30.19
N LEU A 725 29.36 18.04 29.32
CA LEU A 725 27.91 17.83 29.20
C LEU A 725 27.55 16.39 28.80
N LYS A 726 28.18 15.84 27.75
CA LYS A 726 27.92 14.46 27.29
C LYS A 726 28.16 13.43 28.40
N ARG A 727 29.10 13.67 29.31
CA ARG A 727 29.37 12.80 30.46
C ARG A 727 28.32 12.93 31.57
N GLU A 728 27.96 14.15 31.99
CA GLU A 728 26.97 14.34 33.06
C GLU A 728 25.54 13.95 32.62
N MET A 729 25.25 14.00 31.30
CA MET A 729 23.97 13.57 30.72
C MET A 729 23.90 12.06 30.41
N LEU A 730 24.93 11.27 30.79
CA LEU A 730 24.86 9.81 30.73
C LEU A 730 23.78 9.30 31.68
N SER A 731 22.91 8.43 31.18
CA SER A 731 21.81 7.84 31.95
C SER A 731 21.56 6.41 31.49
N ASN A 732 21.11 5.58 32.43
CA ASN A 732 20.71 4.18 32.20
C ASN A 732 19.19 4.04 32.04
N ALA A 733 18.50 5.11 31.63
CA ALA A 733 17.06 5.10 31.39
C ALA A 733 16.67 4.14 30.25
N PRO A 734 15.50 3.48 30.29
CA PRO A 734 15.08 2.51 29.28
C PRO A 734 14.77 3.14 27.91
N LYS A 735 14.68 4.48 27.85
CA LYS A 735 14.59 5.30 26.66
C LYS A 735 15.49 6.53 26.79
N ILE A 736 16.24 6.86 25.75
CA ILE A 736 17.16 8.00 25.69
C ILE A 736 16.98 8.68 24.33
N ARG A 737 16.89 10.01 24.30
CA ARG A 737 16.86 10.78 23.03
C ARG A 737 18.18 11.51 22.82
N HIS A 738 19.00 10.98 21.91
CA HIS A 738 20.24 11.61 21.45
C HIS A 738 19.88 12.68 20.41
N VAL A 739 20.20 13.94 20.66
CA VAL A 739 19.82 15.08 19.80
C VAL A 739 21.01 15.55 18.97
N ASN A 740 20.86 15.50 17.65
CA ASN A 740 21.95 15.80 16.69
C ASN A 740 21.93 17.26 16.21
N TRP A 741 20.77 17.91 16.16
CA TRP A 741 20.64 19.35 15.90
C TRP A 741 19.27 19.90 16.34
N VAL A 742 19.19 21.21 16.60
CA VAL A 742 17.97 21.93 16.99
C VAL A 742 17.97 23.31 16.32
N ARG A 743 17.01 23.57 15.44
CA ARG A 743 16.92 24.82 14.67
C ARG A 743 15.61 25.53 14.94
N LYS A 744 15.65 26.86 14.97
CA LYS A 744 14.45 27.71 15.03
C LYS A 744 13.68 27.60 13.70
N VAL A 745 12.36 27.44 13.78
CA VAL A 745 11.49 27.47 12.59
C VAL A 745 11.12 28.93 12.31
N GLU A 746 11.70 29.49 11.25
CA GLU A 746 11.28 30.77 10.73
C GLU A 746 10.00 30.59 9.91
N ARG A 747 8.86 31.01 10.47
CA ARG A 747 7.61 31.10 9.70
C ARG A 747 7.70 32.30 8.77
N PRO A 748 7.49 32.17 7.44
CA PRO A 748 7.32 33.32 6.57
C PRO A 748 6.11 34.15 7.04
N GLY A 749 6.31 35.46 7.17
CA GLY A 749 5.41 36.37 7.89
C GLY A 749 4.12 36.74 7.16
N PHE A 750 3.27 35.77 6.84
CA PHE A 750 1.88 36.02 6.47
C PHE A 750 1.05 36.21 7.75
N GLY A 751 0.88 37.47 8.15
CA GLY A 751 0.12 37.82 9.34
C GLY A 751 -1.39 37.83 9.06
N TYR A 752 -2.15 37.05 9.84
CA TYR A 752 -3.44 37.42 10.45
C TYR A 752 -3.84 36.33 11.48
N GLY A 753 -4.35 36.74 12.65
CA GLY A 753 -4.99 35.85 13.63
C GLY A 753 -4.11 35.29 14.77
N TYR A 754 -4.58 35.50 16.00
CA TYR A 754 -4.29 34.75 17.24
C TYR A 754 -2.84 34.44 17.63
N GLN A 755 -2.26 35.32 18.45
CA GLN A 755 -0.95 35.16 19.10
C GLN A 755 -1.02 34.21 20.33
N THR A 756 -0.91 32.90 20.12
CA THR A 756 -0.69 31.92 21.22
C THR A 756 0.45 30.92 20.97
N SER A 757 1.11 30.95 19.80
CA SER A 757 2.29 30.13 19.53
C SER A 757 3.57 30.82 20.00
N GLY A 758 4.18 30.31 21.07
CA GLY A 758 5.57 30.59 21.40
C GLY A 758 6.56 30.09 20.32
N PRO A 759 7.87 30.35 20.47
CA PRO A 759 8.86 29.93 19.47
C PRO A 759 8.83 28.42 19.24
N GLN A 760 8.85 28.06 17.96
CA GLN A 760 8.81 26.70 17.46
C GLN A 760 10.18 26.32 16.89
N PHE A 761 10.62 25.12 17.22
CA PHE A 761 11.88 24.53 16.80
C PHE A 761 11.62 23.27 15.99
N ARG A 762 12.53 22.95 15.07
CA ARG A 762 12.63 21.65 14.40
C ARG A 762 13.90 20.99 14.91
N TRP A 763 13.82 19.72 15.26
CA TRP A 763 14.93 18.98 15.85
C TRP A 763 15.00 17.56 15.31
N SER A 764 16.20 16.97 15.35
CA SER A 764 16.43 15.62 14.87
C SER A 764 17.48 14.90 15.72
N GLY A 765 17.39 13.58 15.75
CA GLY A 765 18.17 12.72 16.62
C GLY A 765 17.85 11.24 16.46
N THR A 766 18.32 10.43 17.41
CA THR A 766 17.92 9.03 17.57
C THR A 766 17.30 8.82 18.95
N GLU A 767 16.14 8.15 19.00
CA GLU A 767 15.59 7.59 20.23
C GLU A 767 16.12 6.17 20.38
N THR A 768 17.02 5.96 21.34
CA THR A 768 17.52 4.65 21.75
C THR A 768 16.57 4.11 22.81
N SER A 769 16.03 2.92 22.59
CA SER A 769 15.06 2.29 23.50
C SER A 769 15.33 0.80 23.65
N LEU A 770 15.10 0.23 24.83
CA LEU A 770 15.16 -1.22 24.98
C LEU A 770 13.91 -1.86 24.35
N ARG A 771 14.11 -2.59 23.24
CA ARG A 771 13.09 -3.49 22.69
C ARG A 771 13.01 -4.70 23.63
N PRO A 772 11.86 -4.98 24.28
CA PRO A 772 11.74 -6.11 25.19
C PRO A 772 11.91 -7.44 24.45
N ALA A 773 12.34 -8.48 25.17
CA ALA A 773 12.49 -9.82 24.61
C ALA A 773 11.14 -10.37 24.11
N GLN A 774 11.11 -10.86 22.87
CA GLN A 774 9.89 -11.17 22.13
C GLN A 774 10.04 -12.38 21.21
N ASN A 775 8.92 -13.01 20.85
CA ASN A 775 8.91 -14.09 19.86
C ASN A 775 8.57 -13.51 18.49
N ARG A 776 9.45 -13.71 17.51
CA ARG A 776 9.23 -13.38 16.11
C ARG A 776 8.82 -14.63 15.34
N PHE A 777 7.64 -14.56 14.74
CA PHE A 777 7.00 -15.58 13.93
C PHE A 777 7.26 -15.25 12.46
N SER A 778 7.82 -16.20 11.71
CA SER A 778 8.03 -16.08 10.26
C SER A 778 7.31 -17.23 9.56
N ILE A 779 6.31 -16.90 8.75
CA ILE A 779 5.45 -17.84 8.04
C ILE A 779 5.81 -17.79 6.55
N TYR A 780 6.35 -18.89 6.04
CA TYR A 780 6.84 -19.06 4.68
C TYR A 780 5.83 -19.88 3.85
N PRO A 781 5.07 -19.26 2.93
CA PRO A 781 4.10 -19.98 2.08
C PRO A 781 4.75 -21.08 1.24
N LEU A 782 4.01 -22.16 1.02
CA LEU A 782 4.30 -23.14 -0.03
C LEU A 782 3.49 -22.73 -1.27
N GLU A 783 4.17 -22.24 -2.30
CA GLU A 783 3.55 -21.78 -3.55
C GLU A 783 3.98 -22.64 -4.74
N LEU A 784 3.07 -22.81 -5.70
CA LEU A 784 3.32 -23.53 -6.95
C LEU A 784 3.87 -22.58 -8.02
N THR A 785 4.51 -23.12 -9.06
CA THR A 785 4.76 -22.33 -10.28
C THR A 785 3.52 -22.35 -11.16
N GLU A 786 3.31 -21.35 -12.02
CA GLU A 786 2.14 -21.30 -12.94
C GLU A 786 2.00 -22.57 -13.80
N GLN A 787 3.13 -23.18 -14.19
CA GLN A 787 3.16 -24.46 -14.90
C GLN A 787 2.67 -25.63 -14.02
N ASP A 788 3.10 -25.70 -12.76
CA ASP A 788 2.73 -26.76 -11.82
C ASP A 788 1.27 -26.61 -11.36
N SER A 789 0.82 -25.37 -11.16
CA SER A 789 -0.59 -24.98 -11.02
C SER A 789 -1.43 -25.45 -12.21
N HIS A 790 -0.98 -25.22 -13.45
CA HIS A 790 -1.69 -25.70 -14.63
C HIS A 790 -1.77 -27.23 -14.65
N LEU A 791 -0.68 -27.94 -14.34
CA LEU A 791 -0.68 -29.41 -14.28
C LEU A 791 -1.69 -29.94 -13.25
N CYS A 792 -1.75 -29.34 -12.05
CA CYS A 792 -2.74 -29.67 -11.02
C CYS A 792 -4.21 -29.42 -11.44
N ARG A 793 -4.44 -28.59 -12.48
CA ARG A 793 -5.78 -28.30 -13.03
C ARG A 793 -6.13 -29.18 -14.23
N SER A 794 -5.14 -29.78 -14.90
CA SER A 794 -5.33 -30.63 -16.09
C SER A 794 -5.19 -32.13 -15.80
N ASP A 795 -4.50 -32.52 -14.74
CA ASP A 795 -4.26 -33.91 -14.34
C ASP A 795 -4.46 -34.06 -12.82
N GLU A 796 -5.50 -34.79 -12.43
CA GLU A 796 -5.80 -35.05 -11.01
C GLU A 796 -4.87 -36.10 -10.37
N SER A 797 -4.02 -36.78 -11.16
CA SER A 797 -2.99 -37.71 -10.65
C SER A 797 -1.63 -37.04 -10.44
N HIS A 798 -1.43 -35.83 -10.98
CA HIS A 798 -0.19 -35.07 -10.84
C HIS A 798 0.09 -34.72 -9.37
N VAL A 799 1.36 -34.86 -8.96
CA VAL A 799 1.83 -34.50 -7.62
C VAL A 799 2.56 -33.16 -7.70
N PRO A 800 2.02 -32.07 -7.10
CA PRO A 800 2.61 -30.74 -7.19
C PRO A 800 4.03 -30.68 -6.61
N GLN A 801 4.81 -29.69 -7.04
CA GLN A 801 6.17 -29.43 -6.56
C GLN A 801 6.25 -28.03 -5.90
N PRO A 802 5.57 -27.83 -4.75
CA PRO A 802 5.56 -26.55 -4.06
C PRO A 802 6.95 -26.10 -3.63
N LYS A 803 7.19 -24.80 -3.71
CA LYS A 803 8.43 -24.14 -3.30
C LYS A 803 8.15 -23.23 -2.12
N LEU A 804 9.12 -23.16 -1.21
CA LEU A 804 9.02 -22.35 0.00
C LEU A 804 9.33 -20.89 -0.33
N GLU A 805 8.31 -20.03 -0.39
CA GLU A 805 8.49 -18.62 -0.69
C GLU A 805 9.07 -17.87 0.52
N THR A 806 10.08 -17.05 0.26
CA THR A 806 10.91 -16.36 1.26
C THR A 806 10.86 -14.83 1.16
N ARG A 807 10.44 -14.29 0.02
CA ARG A 807 10.22 -12.86 -0.24
C ARG A 807 8.87 -12.42 0.30
N HIS A 808 7.81 -13.16 -0.01
CA HIS A 808 6.43 -12.86 0.39
C HIS A 808 6.02 -13.60 1.67
N ARG A 809 6.97 -13.78 2.60
CA ARG A 809 6.67 -14.35 3.92
C ARG A 809 5.80 -13.40 4.73
N PHE A 810 4.92 -13.94 5.58
CA PHE A 810 4.31 -13.15 6.65
C PHE A 810 5.26 -13.14 7.84
N GLU A 811 5.38 -12.00 8.50
CA GLU A 811 6.28 -11.83 9.65
C GLU A 811 5.57 -10.99 10.70
N PHE A 812 5.60 -11.43 11.96
CA PHE A 812 5.09 -10.66 13.08
C PHE A 812 5.79 -10.99 14.40
N THR A 813 5.67 -10.08 15.35
CA THR A 813 6.29 -10.16 16.67
C THR A 813 5.24 -10.20 17.77
N LEU A 814 5.48 -10.97 18.83
CA LEU A 814 4.64 -11.01 20.03
C LEU A 814 5.45 -10.77 21.31
N PRO A 815 5.06 -9.78 22.13
CA PRO A 815 5.62 -9.56 23.46
C PRO A 815 5.43 -10.76 24.39
N LYS A 816 6.34 -10.89 25.37
CA LYS A 816 6.27 -11.90 26.43
C LYS A 816 4.96 -11.79 27.21
N GLY A 817 4.12 -12.82 27.12
CA GLY A 817 2.80 -12.89 27.76
C GLY A 817 1.65 -13.04 26.76
N LEU A 818 1.85 -12.68 25.50
CA LEU A 818 0.95 -13.06 24.41
C LEU A 818 1.29 -14.46 23.89
N SER A 819 0.26 -15.21 23.56
CA SER A 819 0.33 -16.54 22.95
C SER A 819 -0.49 -16.56 21.65
N VAL A 820 -0.19 -17.47 20.73
CA VAL A 820 -1.02 -17.71 19.55
C VAL A 820 -1.90 -18.92 19.80
N GLY A 821 -3.23 -18.72 19.74
CA GLY A 821 -4.23 -19.77 19.92
C GLY A 821 -4.63 -20.46 18.62
N PHE A 822 -4.56 -19.75 17.49
CA PHE A 822 -4.91 -20.27 16.16
C PHE A 822 -4.17 -19.50 15.06
N ILE A 823 -3.79 -20.19 13.98
CA ILE A 823 -3.29 -19.59 12.73
C ILE A 823 -3.85 -20.38 11.54
N GLN A 824 -4.31 -19.70 10.50
CA GLN A 824 -4.65 -20.32 9.21
C GLN A 824 -4.35 -19.34 8.06
N LEU A 825 -3.89 -19.84 6.92
CA LEU A 825 -3.82 -19.06 5.68
C LEU A 825 -5.18 -18.99 4.99
N ILE A 826 -5.54 -17.82 4.48
CA ILE A 826 -6.77 -17.57 3.75
C ILE A 826 -6.44 -16.77 2.49
N ARG A 827 -6.43 -17.43 1.32
CA ARG A 827 -6.05 -16.85 0.02
C ARG A 827 -4.66 -16.18 0.01
N ASP A 828 -4.62 -14.86 0.20
CA ASP A 828 -3.48 -13.94 0.23
C ASP A 828 -3.19 -13.37 1.63
N LYS A 829 -4.02 -13.71 2.62
CA LYS A 829 -3.99 -13.21 4.00
C LYS A 829 -3.67 -14.30 5.02
N CYS A 830 -3.30 -13.89 6.22
CA CYS A 830 -3.14 -14.77 7.37
C CYS A 830 -4.10 -14.40 8.50
N LEU A 831 -4.91 -15.37 8.94
CA LEU A 831 -5.67 -15.28 10.18
C LEU A 831 -4.76 -15.67 11.34
N VAL A 832 -4.59 -14.77 12.30
CA VAL A 832 -3.87 -14.99 13.56
C VAL A 832 -4.79 -14.65 14.72
N ILE A 833 -5.03 -15.62 15.61
CA ILE A 833 -5.76 -15.39 16.87
C ILE A 833 -4.76 -15.44 18.02
N THR A 834 -4.61 -14.32 18.71
CA THR A 834 -3.73 -14.21 19.89
C THR A 834 -4.55 -14.23 21.17
N SER A 835 -3.94 -14.69 22.27
CA SER A 835 -4.50 -14.62 23.61
C SER A 835 -3.44 -14.13 24.59
N ASP A 836 -3.78 -13.09 25.36
CA ASP A 836 -3.03 -12.70 26.56
C ASP A 836 -3.67 -13.35 27.81
N ALA A 837 -3.49 -12.77 29.01
CA ALA A 837 -4.04 -13.28 30.26
C ALA A 837 -5.48 -12.80 30.58
N VAL A 838 -6.05 -11.92 29.75
CA VAL A 838 -7.34 -11.26 29.94
C VAL A 838 -8.20 -11.29 28.69
N ARG A 839 -7.61 -11.26 27.48
CA ARG A 839 -8.35 -11.16 26.21
C ARG A 839 -7.77 -12.02 25.10
N THR A 840 -8.68 -12.46 24.24
CA THR A 840 -8.40 -13.05 22.92
C THR A 840 -8.61 -11.97 21.85
N ARG A 841 -7.73 -11.87 20.85
CA ARG A 841 -7.86 -10.92 19.73
C ARG A 841 -7.67 -11.62 18.39
N ILE A 842 -8.49 -11.25 17.42
CA ILE A 842 -8.55 -11.85 16.08
C ILE A 842 -8.02 -10.84 15.06
N TYR A 843 -7.00 -11.23 14.31
CA TYR A 843 -6.38 -10.45 13.24
C TYR A 843 -6.47 -11.22 11.92
N VAL A 844 -6.83 -10.55 10.82
CA VAL A 844 -6.79 -11.10 9.46
C VAL A 844 -6.30 -10.01 8.53
N GLU A 845 -5.06 -10.13 8.07
CA GLU A 845 -4.35 -9.10 7.32
C GLU A 845 -3.40 -9.73 6.27
N ASP A 846 -2.84 -8.91 5.39
CA ASP A 846 -1.80 -9.31 4.42
C ASP A 846 -0.40 -9.40 5.06
N ASN A 847 0.60 -9.80 4.27
CA ASN A 847 1.97 -10.00 4.76
C ASN A 847 2.75 -8.71 5.09
N VAL A 848 2.23 -7.54 4.72
CA VAL A 848 2.83 -6.22 4.99
C VAL A 848 2.22 -5.59 6.24
N THR A 849 0.92 -5.77 6.46
CA THR A 849 0.13 -5.09 7.50
C THR A 849 -0.03 -5.90 8.79
N LEU A 850 0.27 -7.20 8.79
CA LEU A 850 0.06 -8.11 9.92
C LEU A 850 0.81 -7.70 11.22
N ASP A 851 2.13 -7.48 11.19
CA ASP A 851 2.88 -7.07 12.40
C ASP A 851 2.38 -5.74 12.96
N HIS A 852 2.21 -4.74 12.09
CA HIS A 852 1.70 -3.43 12.49
C HIS A 852 0.32 -3.55 13.15
N SER A 853 -0.57 -4.37 12.59
CA SER A 853 -1.91 -4.58 13.11
C SER A 853 -1.89 -5.29 14.47
N ILE A 854 -1.08 -6.34 14.63
CA ILE A 854 -0.89 -7.06 15.89
C ILE A 854 -0.32 -6.15 16.99
N ASN A 855 0.68 -5.32 16.67
CA ASN A 855 1.37 -4.48 17.65
C ASN A 855 0.66 -3.14 17.94
N THR A 856 -0.19 -2.63 17.04
CA THR A 856 -0.75 -1.27 17.13
C THR A 856 -2.27 -1.23 17.29
N THR A 857 -3.00 -2.30 16.94
CA THR A 857 -4.47 -2.31 16.93
C THR A 857 -5.07 -3.31 17.92
N HIS A 858 -6.36 -3.15 18.21
CA HIS A 858 -7.12 -4.08 19.05
C HIS A 858 -7.58 -5.35 18.30
N GLY A 859 -7.17 -5.54 17.04
CA GLY A 859 -7.67 -6.59 16.14
C GLY A 859 -9.03 -6.26 15.54
N LYS A 860 -9.51 -7.11 14.61
CA LYS A 860 -10.86 -7.00 14.03
C LYS A 860 -11.94 -7.27 15.09
N VAL A 861 -11.64 -8.16 16.05
CA VAL A 861 -12.50 -8.52 17.19
C VAL A 861 -11.62 -8.73 18.43
N SER A 862 -12.03 -8.21 19.58
CA SER A 862 -11.41 -8.47 20.89
C SER A 862 -12.45 -9.01 21.87
N LEU A 863 -12.18 -10.18 22.44
CA LEU A 863 -13.07 -10.94 23.31
C LEU A 863 -12.47 -11.04 24.71
N ASN A 864 -13.24 -10.65 25.74
CA ASN A 864 -12.80 -10.72 27.12
C ASN A 864 -12.90 -12.18 27.65
N HIS A 865 -11.90 -12.63 28.40
CA HIS A 865 -11.89 -13.98 28.99
C HIS A 865 -13.01 -14.15 30.01
N ASP A 866 -13.41 -13.10 30.73
CA ASP A 866 -14.57 -13.11 31.61
C ASP A 866 -15.85 -13.51 30.84
N SER A 867 -16.05 -12.94 29.65
CA SER A 867 -17.20 -13.22 28.77
C SER A 867 -17.09 -14.56 28.04
N LEU A 868 -15.86 -15.03 27.78
CA LEU A 868 -15.60 -16.35 27.19
C LEU A 868 -15.67 -17.48 28.22
N GLY A 869 -15.68 -17.18 29.53
CA GLY A 869 -15.58 -18.17 30.60
C GLY A 869 -14.16 -18.71 30.84
N GLY A 870 -13.13 -18.04 30.31
CA GLY A 870 -11.71 -18.36 30.52
C GLY A 870 -10.84 -18.24 29.26
N PRO A 871 -9.52 -18.46 29.38
CA PRO A 871 -8.55 -18.34 28.28
C PRO A 871 -8.55 -19.52 27.30
N LYS A 872 -9.21 -20.63 27.63
CA LYS A 872 -9.22 -21.84 26.81
C LYS A 872 -10.33 -21.77 25.77
N CYS A 873 -9.95 -21.55 24.52
CA CYS A 873 -10.83 -21.59 23.36
C CYS A 873 -10.34 -22.64 22.34
N LYS A 874 -11.26 -23.16 21.52
CA LYS A 874 -10.99 -23.98 20.33
C LYS A 874 -11.56 -23.27 19.11
N PHE A 875 -10.86 -23.33 18.00
CA PHE A 875 -11.15 -22.54 16.80
C PHE A 875 -11.17 -23.45 15.57
N ALA A 876 -12.11 -23.21 14.66
CA ALA A 876 -12.11 -23.73 13.30
C ALA A 876 -12.65 -22.66 12.35
N LEU A 877 -12.12 -22.60 11.14
CA LEU A 877 -12.63 -21.77 10.05
C LEU A 877 -12.79 -22.65 8.81
N ASP A 878 -13.94 -22.51 8.16
CA ASP A 878 -14.22 -23.02 6.82
C ASP A 878 -14.18 -21.86 5.82
N GLN A 879 -13.34 -21.94 4.79
CA GLN A 879 -13.14 -20.85 3.82
C GLN A 879 -14.22 -20.83 2.74
N GLY A 880 -14.95 -21.93 2.53
CA GLY A 880 -16.10 -22.02 1.63
C GLY A 880 -17.30 -21.20 2.13
N THR A 881 -17.82 -21.55 3.31
CA THR A 881 -18.91 -20.83 4.00
C THR A 881 -18.47 -19.51 4.61
N ARG A 882 -17.15 -19.32 4.83
CA ARG A 882 -16.53 -18.14 5.47
C ARG A 882 -16.83 -18.01 6.97
N ILE A 883 -17.12 -19.13 7.64
CA ILE A 883 -17.56 -19.17 9.04
C ILE A 883 -16.40 -19.55 9.97
N LEU A 884 -16.16 -18.72 10.99
CA LEU A 884 -15.27 -18.99 12.12
C LEU A 884 -16.11 -19.47 13.32
N ALA A 885 -15.90 -20.72 13.74
CA ALA A 885 -16.46 -21.29 14.96
C ALA A 885 -15.47 -21.15 16.12
N ILE A 886 -15.98 -20.73 17.29
CA ILE A 886 -15.22 -20.62 18.54
C ILE A 886 -15.97 -21.39 19.63
N VAL A 887 -15.41 -22.51 20.08
CA VAL A 887 -15.87 -23.19 21.31
C VAL A 887 -15.09 -22.65 22.50
N HIS A 888 -15.81 -22.20 23.52
CA HIS A 888 -15.27 -21.59 24.74
C HIS A 888 -16.12 -21.97 25.96
N GLY A 889 -15.77 -21.45 27.14
CA GLY A 889 -16.46 -21.72 28.41
C GLY A 889 -15.72 -22.72 29.30
N GLN A 890 -16.30 -22.97 30.48
CA GLN A 890 -15.88 -24.07 31.37
C GLN A 890 -16.55 -25.38 30.93
N LYS A 891 -16.03 -26.54 31.38
CA LYS A 891 -16.55 -27.87 30.98
C LYS A 891 -18.04 -28.09 31.26
N GLU A 892 -18.61 -27.34 32.19
CA GLU A 892 -20.01 -27.41 32.63
C GLU A 892 -20.95 -26.39 31.95
N ASP A 893 -20.37 -25.49 31.13
CA ASP A 893 -21.03 -24.37 30.44
C ASP A 893 -20.28 -24.05 29.13
N LEU A 894 -20.03 -25.09 28.33
CA LEU A 894 -19.42 -24.94 27.01
C LEU A 894 -20.39 -24.22 26.06
N LYS A 895 -19.85 -23.24 25.32
CA LYS A 895 -20.59 -22.39 24.39
C LYS A 895 -19.90 -22.36 23.03
N LEU A 896 -20.71 -22.36 21.97
CA LEU A 896 -20.29 -22.25 20.58
C LEU A 896 -20.68 -20.86 20.08
N SER A 897 -19.69 -19.98 19.93
CA SER A 897 -19.84 -18.67 19.29
C SER A 897 -19.49 -18.78 17.81
N ILE A 898 -20.34 -18.21 16.94
CA ILE A 898 -20.16 -18.23 15.49
C ILE A 898 -19.91 -16.81 14.96
N TYR A 899 -18.95 -16.68 14.05
CA TYR A 899 -18.65 -15.43 13.34
C TYR A 899 -18.57 -15.69 11.83
N ILE A 900 -18.94 -14.70 11.02
CA ILE A 900 -18.93 -14.75 9.55
C ILE A 900 -18.01 -13.67 9.00
N PHE A 901 -17.17 -14.03 8.03
CA PHE A 901 -16.37 -13.08 7.25
C PHE A 901 -17.12 -12.55 6.01
N ASP A 902 -16.82 -11.31 5.62
CA ASP A 902 -17.17 -10.81 4.29
C ASP A 902 -16.47 -11.58 3.16
N GLU A 903 -16.86 -11.34 1.91
CA GLU A 903 -16.36 -12.07 0.73
C GLU A 903 -14.86 -11.88 0.48
N LEU A 904 -14.27 -10.86 1.11
CA LEU A 904 -12.87 -10.47 0.98
C LEU A 904 -12.03 -10.86 2.22
N PHE A 905 -12.61 -11.53 3.22
CA PHE A 905 -11.98 -11.80 4.52
C PHE A 905 -11.30 -10.56 5.12
N THR A 906 -12.07 -9.47 5.23
CA THR A 906 -11.60 -8.18 5.77
C THR A 906 -12.36 -7.79 7.04
N ASN A 907 -13.68 -7.90 7.03
CA ASN A 907 -14.54 -7.69 8.18
C ASN A 907 -15.05 -9.02 8.75
N LEU A 908 -15.19 -9.10 10.07
CA LEU A 908 -15.70 -10.25 10.82
C LEU A 908 -16.87 -9.80 11.69
N ARG A 909 -18.01 -10.49 11.63
CA ARG A 909 -19.24 -10.16 12.39
C ARG A 909 -19.74 -11.38 13.15
N SER A 910 -20.29 -11.20 14.35
CA SER A 910 -20.93 -12.28 15.12
C SER A 910 -22.27 -12.69 14.49
N ARG A 911 -22.53 -14.00 14.43
CA ARG A 911 -23.80 -14.60 13.95
C ARG A 911 -24.67 -14.97 15.16
N GLY A 912 -25.38 -13.98 15.70
CA GLY A 912 -26.27 -14.17 16.86
C GLY A 912 -25.53 -14.34 18.19
N SER A 913 -26.22 -14.91 19.18
CA SER A 913 -25.71 -15.19 20.53
C SER A 913 -24.96 -16.52 20.62
N PRO A 914 -24.04 -16.71 21.59
CA PRO A 914 -23.35 -17.98 21.80
C PRO A 914 -24.32 -19.13 22.13
N ILE A 915 -24.21 -20.25 21.42
CA ILE A 915 -25.09 -21.41 21.56
C ILE A 915 -24.60 -22.28 22.75
N PRO A 916 -25.42 -22.55 23.78
CA PRO A 916 -25.00 -23.32 24.95
C PRO A 916 -25.01 -24.83 24.67
N LEU A 917 -23.83 -25.44 24.53
CA LEU A 917 -23.67 -26.86 24.20
C LEU A 917 -24.15 -27.81 25.31
N LYS A 918 -24.30 -27.30 26.55
CA LYS A 918 -24.77 -28.03 27.73
C LYS A 918 -26.06 -28.82 27.48
N ASN A 919 -26.96 -28.29 26.66
CA ASN A 919 -28.27 -28.88 26.36
C ASN A 919 -28.19 -30.28 25.73
N TRP A 920 -27.04 -30.67 25.16
CA TRP A 920 -26.82 -31.97 24.52
C TRP A 920 -25.74 -32.83 25.22
N TYR A 921 -25.36 -32.46 26.46
CA TYR A 921 -24.30 -33.11 27.24
C TYR A 921 -24.68 -33.29 28.72
N ASN A 922 -25.06 -34.51 29.07
CA ASN A 922 -25.48 -34.90 30.44
C ASN A 922 -24.34 -34.90 31.48
N GLN A 923 -23.09 -34.73 31.05
CA GLN A 923 -21.89 -34.71 31.88
C GLN A 923 -20.90 -33.66 31.34
N PRO A 924 -19.96 -33.14 32.15
CA PRO A 924 -18.98 -32.16 31.69
C PRO A 924 -18.01 -32.79 30.67
N VAL A 925 -17.96 -32.22 29.46
CA VAL A 925 -17.13 -32.71 28.35
C VAL A 925 -15.92 -31.80 28.15
N ASP A 926 -14.83 -32.37 27.60
CA ASP A 926 -13.63 -31.63 27.21
C ASP A 926 -13.38 -31.84 25.71
N ILE A 927 -13.28 -30.75 24.95
CA ILE A 927 -13.18 -30.77 23.49
C ILE A 927 -11.70 -30.68 23.10
N SER A 928 -11.17 -31.72 22.45
CA SER A 928 -9.76 -31.78 22.05
C SER A 928 -9.51 -30.89 20.83
N SER A 929 -10.37 -30.96 19.82
CA SER A 929 -10.36 -30.12 18.62
C SER A 929 -11.77 -29.94 18.03
N ILE A 930 -11.88 -29.01 17.09
CA ILE A 930 -13.07 -28.82 16.25
C ILE A 930 -12.62 -28.64 14.79
N CYS A 931 -13.46 -29.03 13.84
CA CYS A 931 -13.32 -28.70 12.42
C CYS A 931 -14.72 -28.53 11.80
N PHE A 932 -14.84 -27.91 10.64
CA PHE A 932 -16.09 -27.93 9.88
C PHE A 932 -16.20 -29.20 9.02
N VAL A 933 -17.42 -29.57 8.67
CA VAL A 933 -17.67 -30.38 7.47
C VAL A 933 -17.51 -29.42 6.28
N SER A 934 -16.39 -29.52 5.56
CA SER A 934 -15.95 -28.46 4.65
C SER A 934 -17.00 -28.07 3.59
N GLY A 935 -17.29 -26.78 3.48
CA GLY A 935 -18.34 -26.25 2.59
C GLY A 935 -19.79 -26.35 3.10
N LEU A 936 -20.04 -26.95 4.28
CA LEU A 936 -21.35 -27.01 4.93
C LEU A 936 -21.36 -26.22 6.24
N GLU A 937 -22.54 -25.71 6.63
CA GLU A 937 -22.74 -25.05 7.93
C GLU A 937 -22.86 -26.06 9.09
N GLU A 938 -21.90 -26.97 9.21
CA GLU A 938 -21.85 -28.02 10.24
C GLU A 938 -20.46 -28.09 10.90
N VAL A 939 -20.44 -28.09 12.24
CA VAL A 939 -19.22 -28.17 13.04
C VAL A 939 -19.08 -29.59 13.59
N CYS A 940 -17.96 -30.24 13.26
CA CYS A 940 -17.52 -31.48 13.89
C CYS A 940 -16.81 -31.16 15.22
N LEU A 941 -17.33 -31.70 16.33
CA LEU A 941 -16.73 -31.61 17.66
C LEU A 941 -16.09 -32.94 18.03
N ILE A 942 -14.82 -32.88 18.45
CA ILE A 942 -14.01 -34.04 18.80
C ILE A 942 -13.69 -33.94 20.29
N GLU A 943 -14.11 -34.96 21.05
CA GLU A 943 -13.98 -35.01 22.50
C GLU A 943 -12.66 -35.68 22.90
N THR A 944 -12.11 -35.33 24.07
CA THR A 944 -10.97 -36.08 24.66
C THR A 944 -11.34 -37.52 25.03
N SER A 945 -12.64 -37.86 25.02
CA SER A 945 -13.19 -39.22 25.20
C SER A 945 -13.03 -40.12 23.97
N GLY A 946 -12.50 -39.60 22.85
CA GLY A 946 -12.47 -40.28 21.55
C GLY A 946 -13.82 -40.23 20.80
N ARG A 947 -14.87 -39.67 21.39
CA ARG A 947 -16.16 -39.47 20.73
C ARG A 947 -16.10 -38.31 19.75
N VAL A 948 -16.80 -38.45 18.62
CA VAL A 948 -16.92 -37.41 17.60
C VAL A 948 -18.39 -37.23 17.21
N ARG A 949 -18.86 -35.98 17.20
CA ARG A 949 -20.26 -35.61 16.89
C ARG A 949 -20.29 -34.42 15.95
N VAL A 950 -21.24 -34.39 15.00
CA VAL A 950 -21.44 -33.26 14.09
C VAL A 950 -22.66 -32.45 14.54
N PHE A 951 -22.50 -31.14 14.71
CA PHE A 951 -23.53 -30.18 15.09
C PHE A 951 -23.87 -29.27 13.90
N SER A 952 -25.14 -29.25 13.48
CA SER A 952 -25.60 -28.38 12.40
C SER A 952 -25.92 -26.99 12.93
N LEU A 953 -25.36 -25.96 12.32
CA LEU A 953 -25.67 -24.56 12.64
C LEU A 953 -27.05 -24.13 12.12
N VAL A 954 -27.59 -24.85 11.14
CA VAL A 954 -28.90 -24.58 10.52
C VAL A 954 -30.04 -25.07 11.41
N THR A 955 -29.98 -26.31 11.90
CA THR A 955 -31.01 -26.88 12.80
C THR A 955 -30.71 -26.63 14.29
N GLN A 956 -29.51 -26.15 14.61
CA GLN A 956 -28.97 -26.02 15.98
C GLN A 956 -29.03 -27.33 16.78
N GLN A 957 -28.83 -28.46 16.12
CA GLN A 957 -28.86 -29.79 16.73
C GLN A 957 -27.67 -30.64 16.29
N PHE A 958 -27.30 -31.62 17.13
CA PHE A 958 -26.39 -32.68 16.73
C PHE A 958 -27.08 -33.65 15.75
N ARG A 959 -26.34 -34.11 14.72
CA ARG A 959 -26.75 -35.29 13.95
C ARG A 959 -26.92 -36.49 14.89
N ASN A 960 -27.91 -37.35 14.61
CA ASN A 960 -28.15 -38.59 15.37
C ASN A 960 -26.96 -39.57 15.30
N ALA A 961 -26.13 -39.45 14.27
CA ALA A 961 -24.91 -40.25 14.10
C ALA A 961 -23.73 -39.66 14.89
N SER A 962 -23.03 -40.53 15.62
CA SER A 962 -21.77 -40.22 16.31
C SER A 962 -20.76 -41.34 16.10
N LEU A 963 -19.48 -40.99 15.98
CA LEU A 963 -18.37 -41.95 16.02
C LEU A 963 -17.80 -42.05 17.43
N GLN A 964 -17.22 -43.21 17.74
CA GLN A 964 -16.39 -43.44 18.92
C GLN A 964 -15.08 -44.03 18.40
N ILE A 965 -13.97 -43.36 18.70
CA ILE A 965 -12.63 -43.76 18.26
C ILE A 965 -11.92 -44.37 19.47
N ASP A 966 -11.68 -45.68 19.41
CA ASP A 966 -11.18 -46.47 20.54
C ASP A 966 -9.67 -46.34 20.80
N ARG A 967 -9.02 -45.33 20.17
CA ARG A 967 -7.57 -45.09 20.21
C ARG A 967 -7.25 -43.62 20.47
N PRO A 968 -6.07 -43.29 21.03
CA PRO A 968 -5.62 -41.91 21.17
C PRO A 968 -5.56 -41.19 19.82
N ILE A 969 -6.37 -40.13 19.70
CA ILE A 969 -6.35 -39.20 18.57
C ILE A 969 -5.12 -38.29 18.73
N ILE A 970 -4.28 -38.23 17.69
CA ILE A 970 -3.05 -37.43 17.64
C ILE A 970 -3.33 -36.11 16.93
N ASP A 971 -3.87 -36.21 15.71
CA ASP A 971 -4.41 -35.10 14.92
C ASP A 971 -5.77 -35.52 14.34
N ALA A 972 -6.64 -34.54 14.08
CA ALA A 972 -7.87 -34.76 13.32
C ALA A 972 -8.24 -33.48 12.56
N PHE A 973 -8.68 -33.64 11.30
CA PHE A 973 -8.91 -32.55 10.37
C PHE A 973 -9.90 -32.97 9.27
N SER A 974 -10.66 -32.01 8.72
CA SER A 974 -11.50 -32.26 7.55
C SER A 974 -10.64 -32.38 6.29
N ALA A 975 -11.09 -33.20 5.34
CA ALA A 975 -10.62 -33.15 3.97
C ALA A 975 -11.11 -31.82 3.31
N PRO A 976 -10.23 -30.97 2.75
CA PRO A 976 -10.61 -29.65 2.19
C PRO A 976 -11.54 -29.69 0.96
N ASP A 977 -11.87 -30.88 0.46
CA ASP A 977 -12.86 -31.11 -0.60
C ASP A 977 -14.26 -31.47 -0.06
N GLY A 978 -14.44 -31.56 1.26
CA GLY A 978 -15.71 -31.94 1.90
C GLY A 978 -16.03 -33.44 1.83
N SER A 979 -15.06 -34.31 1.52
CA SER A 979 -15.28 -35.76 1.36
C SER A 979 -15.39 -36.54 2.68
N CYS A 980 -14.42 -36.37 3.59
CA CYS A 980 -14.32 -37.15 4.82
C CYS A 980 -13.67 -36.40 6.00
N LEU A 981 -13.90 -36.92 7.21
CA LEU A 981 -13.09 -36.66 8.38
C LEU A 981 -11.84 -37.55 8.33
N LEU A 982 -10.67 -36.94 8.50
CA LEU A 982 -9.39 -37.64 8.56
C LEU A 982 -8.84 -37.56 9.99
N VAL A 983 -8.44 -38.70 10.55
CA VAL A 983 -7.98 -38.83 11.93
C VAL A 983 -6.67 -39.61 11.97
N ALA A 984 -5.61 -39.01 12.51
CA ALA A 984 -4.37 -39.70 12.81
C ALA A 984 -4.43 -40.29 14.22
N VAL A 985 -4.28 -41.60 14.34
CA VAL A 985 -4.22 -42.33 15.62
C VAL A 985 -2.86 -43.02 15.79
N ALA A 986 -2.51 -43.37 17.03
CA ALA A 986 -1.38 -44.25 17.28
C ALA A 986 -1.63 -45.64 16.64
N ASP A 987 -0.61 -46.22 16.00
CA ASP A 987 -0.66 -47.62 15.56
C ASP A 987 -0.43 -48.58 16.74
N GLU A 988 -1.16 -49.68 16.76
CA GLU A 988 -1.05 -50.76 17.75
C GLU A 988 0.15 -51.67 17.51
N ARG A 989 0.67 -51.74 16.27
CA ARG A 989 1.72 -52.68 15.86
C ARG A 989 3.12 -52.07 15.86
N THR A 990 3.24 -50.81 15.48
CA THR A 990 4.49 -50.06 15.39
C THR A 990 4.32 -48.67 16.02
N PRO A 991 4.72 -48.47 17.30
CA PRO A 991 4.55 -47.19 18.01
C PRO A 991 5.44 -46.05 17.47
N THR A 992 6.17 -46.29 16.37
CA THR A 992 6.96 -45.30 15.62
C THR A 992 6.27 -44.82 14.34
N LEU A 993 5.02 -45.23 14.09
CA LEU A 993 4.18 -44.78 12.98
C LEU A 993 2.78 -44.42 13.50
N HIS A 994 2.10 -43.51 12.81
CA HIS A 994 0.71 -43.14 13.11
C HIS A 994 -0.18 -43.62 11.97
N GLN A 995 -1.26 -44.34 12.27
CA GLN A 995 -2.23 -44.77 11.26
C GLN A 995 -3.18 -43.61 10.95
N LEU A 996 -3.40 -43.32 9.66
CA LEU A 996 -4.43 -42.41 9.19
C LEU A 996 -5.72 -43.20 8.94
N LEU A 997 -6.81 -42.73 9.53
CA LEU A 997 -8.16 -43.25 9.34
C LEU A 997 -9.03 -42.20 8.62
N ALA A 998 -9.80 -42.62 7.61
CA ALA A 998 -10.81 -41.79 6.95
C ALA A 998 -12.23 -42.24 7.32
N PHE A 999 -13.12 -41.29 7.55
CA PHE A 999 -14.54 -41.50 7.83
C PHE A 999 -15.37 -40.56 6.94
N HIS A 1000 -16.04 -41.09 5.93
CA HIS A 1000 -16.80 -40.26 4.97
C HIS A 1000 -17.96 -39.54 5.65
N TRP A 1001 -18.20 -38.28 5.27
CA TRP A 1001 -19.28 -37.48 5.88
C TRP A 1001 -20.68 -37.97 5.48
N ALA A 1002 -20.78 -38.69 4.36
CA ALA A 1002 -22.00 -39.34 3.86
C ALA A 1002 -22.38 -40.59 4.69
N SER A 1003 -21.41 -41.43 5.03
CA SER A 1003 -21.61 -42.66 5.81
C SER A 1003 -21.33 -42.49 7.32
N PHE A 1004 -21.13 -41.26 7.78
CA PHE A 1004 -20.69 -40.91 9.13
C PHE A 1004 -21.50 -41.65 10.22
N GLY A 1005 -20.81 -42.32 11.14
CA GLY A 1005 -21.42 -43.15 12.19
C GLY A 1005 -21.74 -44.60 11.81
N THR A 1006 -21.82 -44.95 10.52
CA THR A 1006 -22.05 -46.33 10.07
C THR A 1006 -20.76 -47.14 10.05
N ASN A 1007 -19.72 -46.67 9.35
CA ASN A 1007 -18.37 -47.22 9.45
C ASN A 1007 -17.70 -46.74 10.75
N LYS A 1008 -17.88 -47.51 11.83
CA LYS A 1008 -17.32 -47.19 13.16
C LYS A 1008 -15.80 -47.36 13.28
N LYS A 1009 -15.15 -48.08 12.36
CA LYS A 1009 -13.70 -48.33 12.39
C LYS A 1009 -12.88 -47.37 11.53
N GLY A 1010 -13.51 -46.77 10.52
CA GLY A 1010 -12.84 -45.96 9.51
C GLY A 1010 -12.10 -46.80 8.48
N ILE A 1011 -11.70 -46.17 7.38
CA ILE A 1011 -10.88 -46.74 6.31
C ILE A 1011 -9.41 -46.49 6.65
N SER A 1012 -8.56 -47.51 6.53
CA SER A 1012 -7.12 -47.42 6.86
C SER A 1012 -6.31 -46.81 5.72
N SER A 1013 -6.31 -45.49 5.60
CA SER A 1013 -5.75 -44.75 4.46
C SER A 1013 -4.24 -44.86 4.27
N ALA A 1014 -3.47 -44.70 5.34
CA ALA A 1014 -2.00 -44.61 5.26
C ALA A 1014 -1.31 -44.90 6.59
N LEU A 1015 -0.05 -45.32 6.53
CA LEU A 1015 0.90 -45.18 7.64
C LEU A 1015 1.69 -43.88 7.44
N LEU A 1016 1.55 -42.96 8.39
CA LEU A 1016 2.18 -41.64 8.34
C LEU A 1016 3.41 -41.59 9.27
N PRO A 1017 4.57 -41.09 8.81
CA PRO A 1017 5.80 -41.05 9.60
C PRO A 1017 5.69 -40.08 10.78
N LEU A 1018 6.48 -40.33 11.82
CA LEU A 1018 6.67 -39.39 12.94
C LEU A 1018 7.05 -38.00 12.43
N CYS A 1019 6.49 -36.97 13.07
CA CYS A 1019 6.64 -35.57 12.68
C CYS A 1019 6.77 -34.65 13.89
N ASP A 1020 7.43 -33.51 13.69
CA ASP A 1020 7.66 -32.50 14.72
C ASP A 1020 6.42 -31.61 14.88
N GLY A 1021 5.56 -31.98 15.83
CA GLY A 1021 4.31 -31.27 16.10
C GLY A 1021 3.13 -31.79 15.26
N TYR A 1022 2.21 -30.88 14.93
CA TYR A 1022 0.93 -31.18 14.30
C TYR A 1022 1.01 -31.29 12.78
N ARG A 1023 0.19 -32.15 12.20
CA ARG A 1023 -0.02 -32.26 10.74
C ARG A 1023 -1.09 -31.29 10.25
N ALA A 1024 -1.14 -31.06 8.95
CA ALA A 1024 -2.14 -30.21 8.29
C ALA A 1024 -2.66 -30.87 7.01
N THR A 1025 -3.94 -30.65 6.68
CA THR A 1025 -4.49 -30.94 5.35
C THR A 1025 -4.51 -29.70 4.46
N THR A 1026 -4.33 -29.91 3.16
CA THR A 1026 -4.51 -28.88 2.13
C THR A 1026 -4.88 -29.52 0.78
N ARG A 1027 -5.55 -28.78 -0.09
CA ARG A 1027 -5.86 -29.13 -1.48
C ARG A 1027 -5.42 -27.95 -2.35
N LEU A 1028 -4.18 -28.00 -2.84
CA LEU A 1028 -3.49 -26.85 -3.42
C LEU A 1028 -4.27 -26.26 -4.60
N GLU A 1029 -4.47 -24.93 -4.59
CA GLU A 1029 -5.37 -24.19 -5.51
C GLU A 1029 -6.85 -24.62 -5.53
N GLY A 1030 -7.30 -25.49 -4.63
CA GLY A 1030 -8.68 -25.98 -4.59
C GLY A 1030 -9.05 -27.01 -5.67
N ARG A 1031 -8.06 -27.53 -6.42
CA ARG A 1031 -8.22 -28.64 -7.37
C ARG A 1031 -7.19 -29.74 -7.09
N GLY A 1032 -7.19 -30.82 -7.87
CA GLY A 1032 -6.35 -31.99 -7.60
C GLY A 1032 -6.75 -32.74 -6.32
N ARG A 1033 -5.81 -33.48 -5.72
CA ARG A 1033 -6.04 -34.38 -4.57
C ARG A 1033 -5.88 -33.70 -3.22
N VAL A 1034 -6.38 -34.36 -2.16
CA VAL A 1034 -6.16 -33.95 -0.77
C VAL A 1034 -4.76 -34.40 -0.32
N HIS A 1035 -3.99 -33.48 0.25
CA HIS A 1035 -2.68 -33.74 0.80
C HIS A 1035 -2.71 -33.65 2.33
N VAL A 1036 -2.34 -34.73 3.01
CA VAL A 1036 -1.92 -34.68 4.42
C VAL A 1036 -0.44 -34.36 4.44
N VAL A 1037 -0.04 -33.34 5.20
CA VAL A 1037 1.32 -32.80 5.18
C VAL A 1037 1.89 -32.77 6.59
N SER A 1038 3.18 -33.09 6.69
CA SER A 1038 3.94 -33.17 7.93
C SER A 1038 5.31 -32.52 7.78
N PHE A 1039 5.96 -32.16 8.89
CA PHE A 1039 7.33 -31.65 8.92
C PHE A 1039 8.19 -32.53 9.82
N SER A 1040 9.45 -32.74 9.44
CA SER A 1040 10.48 -33.35 10.30
C SER A 1040 11.73 -32.47 10.30
N GLY A 1041 12.20 -32.10 11.50
CA GLY A 1041 13.42 -31.34 11.74
C GLY A 1041 14.70 -32.17 11.59
N ASP A 1042 14.60 -33.50 11.69
CA ASP A 1042 15.71 -34.42 11.45
C ASP A 1042 16.03 -34.53 9.94
N THR A 1043 15.02 -34.75 9.10
CA THR A 1043 15.18 -34.73 7.63
C THR A 1043 15.23 -33.31 7.07
N ARG A 1044 14.75 -32.32 7.84
CA ARG A 1044 14.55 -30.91 7.46
C ARG A 1044 13.64 -30.76 6.25
N ALA A 1045 12.64 -31.63 6.12
CA ALA A 1045 11.72 -31.64 5.00
C ALA A 1045 10.27 -31.47 5.44
N VAL A 1046 9.50 -30.77 4.60
CA VAL A 1046 8.04 -30.85 4.59
C VAL A 1046 7.65 -31.97 3.64
N THR A 1047 6.99 -33.01 4.13
CA THR A 1047 6.62 -34.20 3.35
C THR A 1047 5.10 -34.37 3.34
N SER A 1048 4.56 -34.77 2.19
CA SER A 1048 3.14 -35.04 2.01
C SER A 1048 2.87 -36.52 1.75
N THR A 1049 1.75 -36.99 2.26
CA THR A 1049 1.00 -38.14 1.75
C THR A 1049 -0.19 -37.61 0.97
N VAL A 1050 -0.31 -37.96 -0.30
CA VAL A 1050 -1.48 -37.63 -1.13
C VAL A 1050 -2.55 -38.70 -0.94
N LEU A 1051 -3.82 -38.30 -0.87
CA LEU A 1051 -4.96 -39.20 -0.68
C LEU A 1051 -5.81 -39.24 -1.95
N GLN A 1052 -6.09 -40.46 -2.42
CA GLN A 1052 -7.17 -40.71 -3.37
C GLN A 1052 -8.40 -41.13 -2.58
N ILE A 1053 -9.29 -40.17 -2.30
CA ILE A 1053 -10.51 -40.37 -1.54
C ILE A 1053 -11.64 -40.65 -2.52
N THR A 1054 -12.15 -41.88 -2.53
CA THR A 1054 -13.28 -42.31 -3.35
C THR A 1054 -14.54 -42.31 -2.49
N GLN A 1055 -15.49 -41.44 -2.82
CA GLN A 1055 -16.81 -41.45 -2.16
C GLN A 1055 -17.64 -42.62 -2.71
N LYS A 1056 -18.75 -42.98 -2.03
CA LYS A 1056 -19.63 -44.06 -2.52
C LYS A 1056 -20.39 -43.65 -3.79
N ALA A 1057 -19.72 -43.81 -4.92
CA ALA A 1057 -20.23 -43.53 -6.24
C ALA A 1057 -20.26 -44.83 -7.05
N THR A 1058 -21.42 -45.17 -7.58
CA THR A 1058 -21.48 -45.99 -8.79
C THR A 1058 -20.98 -45.12 -9.94
N GLU A 1059 -19.67 -45.20 -10.25
CA GLU A 1059 -19.07 -44.39 -11.30
C GLU A 1059 -19.50 -44.90 -12.68
N PHE A 1060 -20.47 -44.18 -13.20
CA PHE A 1060 -21.04 -44.30 -14.52
C PHE A 1060 -20.15 -43.55 -15.51
N SER A 1061 -19.35 -44.29 -16.30
CA SER A 1061 -18.47 -43.66 -17.29
C SER A 1061 -19.30 -43.10 -18.44
N PHE A 1062 -19.46 -41.79 -18.42
CA PHE A 1062 -20.17 -41.02 -19.41
C PHE A 1062 -19.33 -40.86 -20.69
N ARG A 1063 -19.29 -41.90 -21.53
CA ARG A 1063 -18.66 -41.80 -22.85
C ARG A 1063 -19.54 -40.96 -23.77
N SER A 1064 -19.07 -39.76 -24.12
CA SER A 1064 -19.55 -39.07 -25.32
C SER A 1064 -18.81 -39.66 -26.52
N ASP A 1065 -19.55 -40.29 -27.44
CA ASP A 1065 -18.96 -40.79 -28.68
C ASP A 1065 -18.65 -39.62 -29.63
N ARG A 1066 -17.51 -38.97 -29.40
CA ARG A 1066 -16.85 -38.17 -30.42
C ARG A 1066 -16.12 -39.14 -31.34
N GLU A 1067 -16.53 -39.12 -32.61
CA GLU A 1067 -15.90 -39.83 -33.74
C GLU A 1067 -16.25 -41.33 -33.93
N GLN A 1068 -17.43 -41.77 -33.50
CA GLN A 1068 -18.19 -42.76 -34.28
C GLN A 1068 -19.71 -42.74 -34.03
N SER A 1069 -20.48 -43.06 -35.08
CA SER A 1069 -21.90 -43.47 -35.04
C SER A 1069 -22.84 -42.69 -34.09
N ARG A 1070 -23.22 -41.45 -34.46
CA ARG A 1070 -24.47 -40.84 -33.93
C ARG A 1070 -25.68 -41.71 -34.32
N LYS A 1071 -26.05 -42.65 -33.46
CA LYS A 1071 -27.43 -43.11 -33.37
C LYS A 1071 -28.18 -42.06 -32.56
N SER A 1072 -28.92 -41.19 -33.24
CA SER A 1072 -29.96 -40.41 -32.58
C SER A 1072 -30.91 -41.35 -31.85
N ALA A 1073 -31.50 -40.89 -30.74
CA ALA A 1073 -32.75 -41.48 -30.28
C ALA A 1073 -33.75 -41.40 -31.46
N THR A 1074 -34.48 -42.48 -31.72
CA THR A 1074 -35.41 -42.56 -32.85
C THR A 1074 -36.61 -41.63 -32.58
N GLU A 1075 -36.54 -40.38 -33.04
CA GLU A 1075 -37.72 -39.50 -33.11
C GLU A 1075 -38.78 -40.21 -33.96
N THR A 1076 -39.88 -40.60 -33.32
CA THR A 1076 -40.89 -41.45 -33.94
C THR A 1076 -41.92 -40.54 -34.59
N VAL A 1077 -41.68 -40.22 -35.86
CA VAL A 1077 -42.50 -39.26 -36.64
C VAL A 1077 -43.98 -39.63 -36.53
N ASN A 1078 -44.82 -38.65 -36.14
CA ASN A 1078 -46.26 -38.73 -35.87
C ASN A 1078 -46.69 -39.23 -34.47
N ASN A 1079 -45.77 -39.65 -33.60
CA ASN A 1079 -46.12 -40.18 -32.27
C ASN A 1079 -46.12 -39.13 -31.13
N SER A 1080 -45.98 -37.82 -31.44
CA SER A 1080 -46.01 -36.68 -30.50
C SER A 1080 -46.91 -36.83 -29.26
N LEU A 1081 -48.15 -37.28 -29.46
CA LEU A 1081 -49.23 -37.37 -28.47
C LEU A 1081 -49.00 -38.51 -27.46
N MET A 1082 -48.19 -39.49 -27.82
CA MET A 1082 -47.70 -40.55 -26.94
C MET A 1082 -46.33 -40.18 -26.36
N ASP A 1083 -45.39 -39.75 -27.21
CA ASP A 1083 -43.99 -39.55 -26.84
C ASP A 1083 -43.75 -38.32 -25.95
N CYS A 1084 -44.68 -37.37 -25.88
CA CYS A 1084 -44.61 -36.26 -24.93
C CYS A 1084 -44.49 -36.70 -23.45
N HIS A 1085 -44.93 -37.91 -23.10
CA HIS A 1085 -44.68 -38.49 -21.77
C HIS A 1085 -43.21 -38.86 -21.59
N LEU A 1086 -42.58 -39.48 -22.60
CA LEU A 1086 -41.15 -39.75 -22.63
C LEU A 1086 -40.33 -38.45 -22.55
N GLU A 1087 -40.76 -37.38 -23.21
CA GLU A 1087 -40.15 -36.06 -23.08
C GLU A 1087 -40.20 -35.54 -21.63
N VAL A 1088 -41.34 -35.67 -20.95
CA VAL A 1088 -41.51 -35.28 -19.53
C VAL A 1088 -40.59 -36.09 -18.63
N TRP A 1089 -40.55 -37.41 -18.79
CA TRP A 1089 -39.69 -38.29 -18.00
C TRP A 1089 -38.21 -38.05 -18.29
N THR A 1090 -37.85 -37.68 -19.52
CA THR A 1090 -36.46 -37.35 -19.91
C THR A 1090 -36.01 -36.01 -19.35
N ARG A 1091 -36.85 -34.97 -19.33
CA ARG A 1091 -36.48 -33.64 -18.82
C ARG A 1091 -36.59 -33.50 -17.29
N PHE A 1092 -37.48 -34.22 -16.62
CA PHE A 1092 -37.75 -34.05 -15.18
C PHE A 1092 -37.45 -35.32 -14.35
N PRO A 1093 -37.34 -35.24 -12.99
CA PRO A 1093 -37.24 -36.42 -12.15
C PRO A 1093 -38.57 -37.19 -12.10
N VAL A 1094 -38.54 -38.50 -12.32
CA VAL A 1094 -39.73 -39.39 -12.21
C VAL A 1094 -40.14 -39.55 -10.75
N VAL A 1095 -39.17 -39.79 -9.84
CA VAL A 1095 -39.35 -39.69 -8.39
C VAL A 1095 -38.55 -38.48 -7.88
N PRO A 1096 -39.16 -37.55 -7.12
CA PRO A 1096 -38.44 -36.43 -6.53
C PRO A 1096 -37.65 -36.88 -5.30
N ALA A 1097 -36.42 -36.37 -5.14
CA ALA A 1097 -35.54 -36.71 -4.02
C ALA A 1097 -36.07 -36.27 -2.63
N VAL A 1098 -37.01 -35.32 -2.60
CA VAL A 1098 -37.77 -34.93 -1.39
C VAL A 1098 -39.25 -34.89 -1.75
N ALA A 1099 -40.05 -35.76 -1.14
CA ALA A 1099 -41.48 -35.90 -1.42
C ALA A 1099 -42.32 -34.79 -0.75
N ARG A 1100 -42.30 -33.57 -1.31
CA ARG A 1100 -43.25 -32.50 -0.98
C ARG A 1100 -44.62 -32.84 -1.57
N ASN A 1101 -45.37 -33.72 -0.91
CA ASN A 1101 -46.67 -34.20 -1.37
C ASN A 1101 -47.80 -33.28 -0.87
N THR A 1102 -47.92 -32.10 -1.49
CA THR A 1102 -48.89 -31.06 -1.09
C THR A 1102 -50.35 -31.38 -1.42
N LEU A 1103 -50.61 -32.27 -2.38
CA LEU A 1103 -51.94 -32.84 -2.64
C LEU A 1103 -52.42 -33.77 -1.50
N ALA A 1104 -53.34 -33.26 -0.68
CA ALA A 1104 -54.02 -34.05 0.35
C ALA A 1104 -55.18 -34.85 -0.28
N ALA A 1105 -54.90 -36.10 -0.67
CA ALA A 1105 -55.91 -37.01 -1.19
C ALA A 1105 -56.91 -37.45 -0.10
N ILE A 1106 -58.20 -37.40 -0.44
CA ILE A 1106 -59.31 -37.96 0.34
C ILE A 1106 -59.55 -39.41 -0.09
N ASN A 1107 -59.47 -39.69 -1.39
CA ASN A 1107 -59.57 -41.03 -1.96
C ASN A 1107 -58.75 -41.10 -3.25
N ARG A 1108 -57.53 -41.66 -3.19
CA ARG A 1108 -56.63 -41.74 -4.34
C ARG A 1108 -56.85 -43.03 -5.12
N ARG A 1109 -56.95 -42.92 -6.44
CA ARG A 1109 -57.05 -44.05 -7.38
C ARG A 1109 -55.69 -44.29 -8.06
N PRO A 1110 -55.42 -45.50 -8.60
CA PRO A 1110 -54.24 -45.76 -9.41
C PRO A 1110 -54.13 -44.78 -10.59
N ARG A 1111 -52.90 -44.54 -11.06
CA ARG A 1111 -52.67 -43.66 -12.21
C ARG A 1111 -53.15 -44.34 -13.48
N GLN A 1112 -53.86 -43.59 -14.33
CA GLN A 1112 -54.46 -44.11 -15.57
C GLN A 1112 -54.19 -43.15 -16.72
N LEU A 1113 -53.81 -43.69 -17.86
CA LEU A 1113 -53.68 -42.96 -19.12
C LEU A 1113 -54.60 -43.60 -20.17
N ILE A 1114 -55.63 -42.87 -20.57
CA ILE A 1114 -56.77 -43.37 -21.33
C ILE A 1114 -56.73 -42.73 -22.72
N PHE A 1115 -56.31 -43.50 -23.73
CA PHE A 1115 -56.37 -43.08 -25.12
C PHE A 1115 -57.79 -43.26 -25.67
N VAL A 1116 -58.28 -42.18 -26.27
CA VAL A 1116 -59.64 -42.04 -26.78
C VAL A 1116 -59.55 -41.82 -28.27
N SER A 1117 -60.14 -42.74 -29.03
CA SER A 1117 -60.10 -42.72 -30.49
C SER A 1117 -61.40 -43.29 -31.06
N PRO A 1118 -61.86 -42.85 -32.24
CA PRO A 1118 -62.90 -43.55 -32.99
C PRO A 1118 -62.45 -44.92 -33.54
N ILE A 1119 -61.12 -45.14 -33.64
CA ILE A 1119 -60.45 -46.35 -34.14
C ILE A 1119 -59.77 -47.07 -32.96
N ALA A 1120 -59.83 -48.40 -32.90
CA ALA A 1120 -59.18 -49.17 -31.84
C ALA A 1120 -57.64 -49.01 -31.90
N LEU A 1121 -57.01 -48.70 -30.76
CA LEU A 1121 -55.57 -48.46 -30.64
C LEU A 1121 -54.90 -49.59 -29.82
N ASP A 1122 -55.04 -50.84 -30.28
CA ASP A 1122 -54.65 -52.02 -29.50
C ASP A 1122 -53.15 -52.06 -29.16
N GLY A 1123 -52.30 -51.49 -30.01
CA GLY A 1123 -50.84 -51.38 -29.80
C GLY A 1123 -50.38 -50.41 -28.70
N VAL A 1124 -51.28 -49.56 -28.16
CA VAL A 1124 -50.91 -48.51 -27.19
C VAL A 1124 -50.30 -49.07 -25.90
N GLY A 1125 -50.85 -50.16 -25.37
CA GLY A 1125 -50.34 -50.79 -24.14
C GLY A 1125 -48.92 -51.33 -24.32
N GLU A 1126 -48.68 -52.01 -25.45
CA GLU A 1126 -47.35 -52.54 -25.79
C GLU A 1126 -46.35 -51.43 -26.11
N TYR A 1127 -46.78 -50.36 -26.80
CA TYR A 1127 -45.93 -49.21 -27.08
C TYR A 1127 -45.49 -48.49 -25.80
N PHE A 1128 -46.40 -48.23 -24.86
CA PHE A 1128 -46.04 -47.64 -23.57
C PHE A 1128 -45.18 -48.58 -22.70
N ALA A 1129 -45.44 -49.89 -22.69
CA ALA A 1129 -44.59 -50.85 -22.02
C ALA A 1129 -43.17 -50.89 -22.61
N ARG A 1130 -43.05 -50.83 -23.94
CA ARG A 1130 -41.76 -50.77 -24.65
C ARG A 1130 -41.04 -49.44 -24.43
N MET A 1131 -41.77 -48.32 -24.43
CA MET A 1131 -41.27 -46.97 -24.12
C MET A 1131 -40.69 -46.92 -22.71
N ILE A 1132 -41.44 -47.39 -21.70
CA ILE A 1132 -40.98 -47.46 -20.30
C ILE A 1132 -39.78 -48.39 -20.17
N SER A 1133 -39.82 -49.59 -20.76
CA SER A 1133 -38.68 -50.53 -20.73
C SER A 1133 -37.43 -49.97 -21.41
N THR A 1134 -37.58 -49.24 -22.51
CA THR A 1134 -36.46 -48.57 -23.20
C THR A 1134 -35.92 -47.44 -22.35
N PHE A 1135 -36.80 -46.66 -21.70
CA PHE A 1135 -36.42 -45.57 -20.81
C PHE A 1135 -35.73 -46.07 -19.51
N GLU A 1136 -36.12 -47.24 -18.99
CA GLU A 1136 -35.47 -47.91 -17.87
C GLU A 1136 -34.11 -48.52 -18.25
N MET A 1137 -33.95 -49.02 -19.49
CA MET A 1137 -32.65 -49.46 -20.01
C MET A 1137 -31.69 -48.30 -20.31
N THR A 1138 -32.20 -47.19 -20.84
CA THR A 1138 -31.39 -46.06 -21.33
C THR A 1138 -31.17 -44.95 -20.32
N THR A 1139 -32.02 -44.83 -19.29
CA THR A 1139 -31.91 -43.78 -18.27
C THR A 1139 -31.88 -44.37 -16.86
N GLN A 1140 -30.90 -43.94 -16.06
CA GLN A 1140 -30.70 -44.42 -14.69
C GLN A 1140 -31.47 -43.59 -13.65
N LYS A 1141 -32.63 -43.05 -14.02
CA LYS A 1141 -33.44 -42.26 -13.10
C LYS A 1141 -34.13 -43.19 -12.08
N PRO A 1142 -34.23 -42.80 -10.80
CA PRO A 1142 -34.99 -43.58 -9.82
C PRO A 1142 -36.48 -43.54 -10.20
N MET A 1143 -37.00 -44.69 -10.63
CA MET A 1143 -38.39 -44.84 -11.09
C MET A 1143 -39.36 -45.17 -9.96
N GLY A 1144 -38.89 -45.85 -8.91
CA GLY A 1144 -39.72 -46.33 -7.79
C GLY A 1144 -40.88 -47.24 -8.19
N GLY A 1145 -40.85 -47.84 -9.39
CA GLY A 1145 -41.99 -48.53 -10.00
C GLY A 1145 -43.13 -47.62 -10.46
N SER A 1146 -43.00 -46.29 -10.33
CA SER A 1146 -44.12 -45.34 -10.49
C SER A 1146 -44.62 -45.18 -11.93
N LEU A 1147 -43.86 -45.59 -12.96
CA LEU A 1147 -44.35 -45.60 -14.34
C LEU A 1147 -44.99 -46.95 -14.71
N ALA A 1148 -44.38 -48.07 -14.30
CA ALA A 1148 -44.97 -49.40 -14.47
C ALA A 1148 -46.30 -49.57 -13.72
N ALA A 1149 -46.57 -48.73 -12.71
CA ALA A 1149 -47.85 -48.63 -12.01
C ALA A 1149 -48.91 -47.72 -12.71
N ILE A 1150 -48.62 -47.17 -13.89
CA ILE A 1150 -49.60 -46.41 -14.70
C ILE A 1150 -50.36 -47.41 -15.58
N GLU A 1151 -51.67 -47.51 -15.38
CA GLU A 1151 -52.55 -48.37 -16.15
C GLU A 1151 -52.93 -47.66 -17.47
N VAL A 1152 -52.34 -48.08 -18.58
CA VAL A 1152 -52.60 -47.51 -19.92
C VAL A 1152 -53.76 -48.26 -20.60
N LYS A 1153 -54.72 -47.53 -21.17
CA LYS A 1153 -55.95 -48.06 -21.78
C LYS A 1153 -56.25 -47.40 -23.13
N SER A 1154 -56.99 -48.11 -23.97
CA SER A 1154 -57.63 -47.60 -25.20
C SER A 1154 -59.15 -47.86 -25.10
N THR A 1155 -59.99 -46.93 -25.57
CA THR A 1155 -61.47 -47.05 -25.57
C THR A 1155 -62.09 -46.20 -26.66
N ASN A 1156 -63.28 -46.59 -27.14
CA ASN A 1156 -63.95 -45.87 -28.21
C ASN A 1156 -64.62 -44.58 -27.69
N SER A 1157 -64.52 -43.51 -28.47
CA SER A 1157 -65.25 -42.23 -28.30
C SER A 1157 -66.70 -42.33 -27.79
N ASN A 1158 -67.45 -43.40 -28.13
CA ASN A 1158 -68.84 -43.58 -27.71
C ASN A 1158 -68.99 -44.09 -26.25
N GLU A 1159 -68.06 -44.90 -25.74
CA GLU A 1159 -68.15 -45.57 -24.43
C GLU A 1159 -67.92 -44.60 -23.25
N ILE A 1160 -67.14 -43.55 -23.51
CA ILE A 1160 -66.70 -42.54 -22.53
C ILE A 1160 -67.84 -41.64 -22.05
N SER A 1161 -68.98 -41.64 -22.76
CA SER A 1161 -70.23 -41.02 -22.30
C SER A 1161 -70.70 -41.52 -20.92
N GLY A 1162 -70.20 -42.68 -20.47
CA GLY A 1162 -70.41 -43.22 -19.12
C GLY A 1162 -69.18 -43.26 -18.21
N TYR A 1163 -68.05 -42.60 -18.53
CA TYR A 1163 -66.84 -42.66 -17.71
C TYR A 1163 -67.11 -42.05 -16.32
N PRO A 1164 -67.19 -42.84 -15.24
CA PRO A 1164 -67.94 -42.41 -14.08
C PRO A 1164 -67.11 -41.51 -13.16
N SER A 1165 -67.75 -40.46 -12.68
CA SER A 1165 -67.28 -39.48 -11.67
C SER A 1165 -66.89 -40.08 -10.30
N ASN A 1166 -66.93 -41.42 -10.19
CA ASN A 1166 -66.52 -42.26 -9.06
C ASN A 1166 -65.18 -43.00 -9.28
N GLN A 1167 -64.58 -42.90 -10.48
CA GLN A 1167 -63.28 -43.51 -10.83
C GLN A 1167 -62.10 -42.52 -10.82
N ALA A 1168 -62.35 -41.20 -10.77
CA ALA A 1168 -61.29 -40.21 -10.55
C ALA A 1168 -60.82 -40.17 -9.08
N SER A 1169 -59.54 -39.84 -8.86
CA SER A 1169 -58.99 -39.47 -7.55
C SER A 1169 -59.68 -38.23 -6.97
N GLU A 1170 -59.80 -38.18 -5.66
CA GLU A 1170 -60.48 -37.11 -4.91
C GLU A 1170 -59.51 -36.48 -3.91
N PHE A 1171 -59.37 -35.15 -3.95
CA PHE A 1171 -58.41 -34.36 -3.15
C PHE A 1171 -59.11 -33.21 -2.43
N LYS A 1172 -58.55 -32.72 -1.32
CA LYS A 1172 -59.02 -31.47 -0.70
C LYS A 1172 -58.74 -30.29 -1.62
N LEU A 1173 -59.74 -29.44 -1.84
CA LEU A 1173 -59.65 -28.33 -2.80
C LEU A 1173 -58.59 -27.29 -2.40
N GLY A 1174 -58.43 -26.96 -1.12
CA GLY A 1174 -57.37 -26.04 -0.66
C GLY A 1174 -55.99 -26.59 -1.01
N SER A 1175 -55.71 -27.84 -0.66
CA SER A 1175 -54.47 -28.55 -0.99
C SER A 1175 -54.17 -28.62 -2.49
N PHE A 1176 -55.20 -28.81 -3.33
CA PHE A 1176 -55.07 -28.82 -4.80
C PHE A 1176 -54.67 -27.45 -5.36
N ILE A 1177 -55.20 -26.36 -4.78
CA ILE A 1177 -54.84 -25.00 -5.19
C ILE A 1177 -53.42 -24.64 -4.71
N VAL A 1178 -52.98 -25.12 -3.53
CA VAL A 1178 -51.57 -25.01 -3.12
C VAL A 1178 -50.66 -25.72 -4.12
N GLU A 1179 -50.99 -26.95 -4.52
CA GLU A 1179 -50.21 -27.71 -5.52
C GLU A 1179 -50.10 -26.96 -6.86
N LEU A 1180 -51.22 -26.41 -7.36
CA LEU A 1180 -51.30 -25.59 -8.58
C LEU A 1180 -50.40 -24.36 -8.50
N LEU A 1181 -50.44 -23.62 -7.39
CA LEU A 1181 -49.61 -22.43 -7.20
C LEU A 1181 -48.12 -22.78 -7.07
N CYS A 1182 -47.80 -23.97 -6.55
CA CYS A 1182 -46.43 -24.51 -6.48
C CYS A 1182 -45.91 -25.15 -7.78
N LEU A 1183 -46.62 -25.05 -8.90
CA LEU A 1183 -46.13 -25.49 -10.22
C LEU A 1183 -45.16 -24.49 -10.87
N ILE A 1184 -45.34 -23.21 -10.57
CA ILE A 1184 -44.51 -22.11 -11.06
C ILE A 1184 -43.70 -21.59 -9.86
N PRO A 1185 -42.38 -21.35 -10.00
CA PRO A 1185 -41.61 -20.68 -8.96
C PRO A 1185 -42.18 -19.29 -8.72
N LEU A 1186 -42.54 -18.97 -7.47
CA LEU A 1186 -42.89 -17.61 -7.07
C LEU A 1186 -41.66 -16.71 -7.28
N GLN A 1187 -41.81 -15.68 -8.11
CA GLN A 1187 -40.81 -14.64 -8.40
C GLN A 1187 -40.94 -13.47 -7.43
#